data_AF-A0A6L5ERR0-F1
#
_entry.id   AF-A0A6L5ERR0-F1
#
_cell.length_a   1.000
_cell.length_b   1.000
_cell.length_c   1.000
_cell.angle_alpha   90.00
_cell.angle_beta   90.00
_cell.angle_gamma   90.00
#
_symmetry.space_group_name_H-M   'P 1'
#
loop_
_entity.id
_entity.type
_entity.pdbx_description
1 polymer ?
#
loop_
_entity_poly.entity_id
_entity_poly.type
_entity_poly.pdbx_seq_one_letter_code
_entity_poly.pdbx_strand_id
1 'polypeptide(L)'
;MDLVLRDLIDTVLGENVYGAADRLLADGEWCRIPVTGGSLVFRRRDGGALQPHRLARGPVWHVGDTERELTPVEVLALLGDRRELPAHNAVLADLRTAVEHGEVTRAGWSALPDRAPRQGGLLAGERLAATRNRPFHPTARAVSGWSANELAEYGPMRQRPMPMRWVAVRRDRLRHGEHAESHRLEWLLLDESEQDCLADAMTSSGANATEYQPIPVHPWQFDRVLHAWAGEIAAQDIVPLDCRAGRFQPTASLRTLTTAPETDRHLKVPLGVATLGAARLLPPRYLDNGDKAQRMLRWLLDADPTLAKRVALCDETAWCGWRADAADEFADRPGELAAQVRRYPSGILDSDTIALPMAALAAHEWQHIAPALGVDDPVAFFRGLATDFCAMAFAFLGHGVLPELHGQNVVVLLSGDGPARFVLRDHDTVRVCPQWMSDAGTPDPGYRIKPGAPQSLSLDAPEELIGYAQTLGIQVNLYGIADAIARHYDLDERVLWRALADAVTTAIDVAGGDTLRATLLDAPDWPSRQVLGPLLRTGRNAGVSMPAATGSVPNPLRPLRAARRASRQRLLNAYLRESGRTPTPTGDGLARVPLGDGRALVVAVRYRSEFGHHTYGDDVWLERPDGVREPLSHDELATLLLDEVAGLATAAFGETGDGETLARQITSSVEATARYLQGTPPPKTDPARCAEQSLRYGHPFHPTPKSIDGFGDELPRYAPELGAEFRLHWFAVRADAVAERRVAPGEWVPPRVARHAPPGYALLPVHPWQSRYLTRQPRVTELLADGTLIALGELGGTVYPTSSVRTVCDPAFGTSWKLPLHVRITNFVRTNPAEHLHRAADASALIAQLTANWRHEDFGVLLETGYRSVDPAVVGDELAADFAVLFRQHPFTDGCFAPRVVAGLLEDRDDGVPAVIEEVRRSGGSWQEWLRCYLRLAVLPLLDVFERDGVSFEAHVQNSLLHTQDGWPARFWVRDMEGTSVSAARQPDLEPASPLRYSDDEAWLRLRYHAIGNHLGHLIGVLGRHGDGERPLWTTAREVLLDEGGTLARDLVASPVLPVKANLISRFAGRGERPLYVDVPNSLYRVVL
;
A
#
# COMPACT_ATOMS: atom_id res chain seq x y z
N MET A 1 16.38 11.66 -21.23
CA MET A 1 16.27 10.21 -21.47
C MET A 1 15.68 9.48 -20.26
N ASP A 2 16.33 9.52 -19.10
CA ASP A 2 15.94 8.73 -17.90
C ASP A 2 14.48 8.89 -17.45
N LEU A 3 13.95 10.11 -17.46
CA LEU A 3 12.55 10.36 -17.09
C LEU A 3 11.57 9.68 -18.05
N VAL A 4 11.89 9.65 -19.35
CA VAL A 4 11.08 8.98 -20.37
C VAL A 4 11.20 7.46 -20.23
N LEU A 5 12.40 6.93 -19.96
CA LEU A 5 12.60 5.50 -19.67
C LEU A 5 11.78 5.06 -18.45
N ARG A 6 11.78 5.87 -17.39
CA ARG A 6 11.02 5.60 -16.17
C ARG A 6 9.53 5.55 -16.43
N ASP A 7 8.97 6.61 -17.01
CA ASP A 7 7.54 6.64 -17.35
C ASP A 7 7.21 5.46 -18.31
N LEU A 8 8.10 5.08 -19.23
CA LEU A 8 7.89 3.95 -20.14
C LEU A 8 7.86 2.60 -19.44
N ILE A 9 8.88 2.26 -18.65
CA ILE A 9 8.95 0.96 -17.96
C ILE A 9 7.79 0.84 -16.96
N ASP A 10 7.52 1.89 -16.19
CA ASP A 10 6.45 1.86 -15.19
C ASP A 10 5.08 1.68 -15.86
N THR A 11 4.79 2.37 -16.97
CA THR A 11 3.53 2.22 -17.71
C THR A 11 3.44 0.89 -18.46
N VAL A 12 4.53 0.38 -19.05
CA VAL A 12 4.57 -0.94 -19.71
C VAL A 12 4.21 -2.04 -18.73
N LEU A 13 4.76 -2.00 -17.51
CA LEU A 13 4.45 -2.97 -16.46
C LEU A 13 3.03 -2.77 -15.92
N GLY A 14 2.64 -1.53 -15.61
CA GLY A 14 1.33 -1.22 -15.03
C GLY A 14 0.15 -1.55 -15.95
N GLU A 15 0.31 -1.38 -17.26
CA GLU A 15 -0.72 -1.71 -18.26
C GLU A 15 -0.53 -3.10 -18.90
N ASN A 16 0.48 -3.86 -18.46
CA ASN A 16 0.90 -5.14 -19.03
C ASN A 16 1.02 -5.12 -20.57
N VAL A 17 1.64 -4.06 -21.10
CA VAL A 17 1.81 -3.87 -22.55
C VAL A 17 2.68 -5.00 -23.11
N TYR A 18 2.23 -5.65 -24.19
CA TYR A 18 2.87 -6.83 -24.78
C TYR A 18 3.08 -8.00 -23.80
N GLY A 19 2.27 -8.12 -22.74
CA GLY A 19 2.46 -9.17 -21.72
C GLY A 19 3.77 -9.02 -20.95
N ALA A 20 4.31 -7.80 -20.84
CA ALA A 20 5.61 -7.55 -20.21
C ALA A 20 5.62 -7.84 -18.70
N ALA A 21 4.51 -7.57 -18.00
CA ALA A 21 4.40 -7.87 -16.57
C ALA A 21 4.34 -9.38 -16.33
N ASP A 22 3.63 -10.12 -17.18
CA ASP A 22 3.52 -11.60 -17.07
C ASP A 22 4.86 -12.31 -17.30
N ARG A 23 5.75 -11.70 -18.10
CA ARG A 23 7.09 -12.21 -18.41
C ARG A 23 8.17 -11.73 -17.44
N LEU A 24 7.83 -10.83 -16.50
CA LEU A 24 8.82 -10.21 -15.63
C LEU A 24 9.39 -11.21 -14.63
N LEU A 25 10.72 -11.30 -14.61
CA LEU A 25 11.48 -12.07 -13.63
C LEU A 25 12.19 -11.09 -12.70
N ALA A 26 11.84 -11.10 -11.42
CA ALA A 26 12.48 -10.27 -10.41
C ALA A 26 13.50 -11.09 -9.60
N ASP A 27 14.76 -10.65 -9.59
CA ASP A 27 15.85 -11.25 -8.83
C ASP A 27 16.61 -10.17 -8.05
N GLY A 28 16.34 -10.11 -6.76
CA GLY A 28 16.84 -9.06 -5.87
C GLY A 28 16.55 -7.64 -6.34
N GLU A 29 17.60 -6.84 -6.55
CA GLU A 29 17.47 -5.45 -7.02
C GLU A 29 17.28 -5.35 -8.54
N TRP A 30 17.24 -6.47 -9.25
CA TRP A 30 17.22 -6.52 -10.70
C TRP A 30 15.92 -7.14 -11.21
N CYS A 31 15.39 -6.55 -12.26
CA CYS A 31 14.28 -7.11 -13.01
C CYS A 31 14.74 -7.46 -14.42
N ARG A 32 14.24 -8.56 -14.96
CA ARG A 32 14.51 -9.03 -16.32
C ARG A 32 13.20 -9.31 -17.04
N ILE A 33 13.04 -8.79 -18.25
CA ILE A 33 11.93 -9.11 -19.15
C ILE A 33 12.53 -9.85 -20.36
N PRO A 34 12.27 -11.15 -20.53
CA PRO A 34 12.69 -11.90 -21.71
C PRO A 34 12.14 -11.27 -22.99
N VAL A 35 13.00 -11.00 -23.96
CA VAL A 35 12.67 -10.45 -25.28
C VAL A 35 13.39 -11.25 -26.38
N THR A 36 13.09 -10.95 -27.65
CA THR A 36 13.77 -11.64 -28.76
C THR A 36 15.26 -11.27 -28.74
N GLY A 37 16.14 -12.29 -28.68
CA GLY A 37 17.60 -12.10 -28.72
C GLY A 37 18.26 -11.77 -27.38
N GLY A 38 17.54 -11.80 -26.26
CA GLY A 38 18.10 -11.54 -24.93
C GLY A 38 17.07 -11.21 -23.86
N SER A 39 17.46 -10.40 -22.88
CA SER A 39 16.56 -9.86 -21.85
C SER A 39 16.73 -8.35 -21.73
N LEU A 40 15.63 -7.64 -21.51
CA LEU A 40 15.67 -6.29 -20.98
C LEU A 40 15.96 -6.39 -19.48
N VAL A 41 17.02 -5.73 -19.00
CA VAL A 41 17.43 -5.77 -17.61
C VAL A 41 17.44 -4.35 -17.05
N PHE A 42 16.87 -4.15 -15.87
CA PHE A 42 16.88 -2.84 -15.22
C PHE A 42 16.89 -2.96 -13.70
N ARG A 43 17.36 -1.91 -13.03
CA ARG A 43 17.38 -1.85 -11.57
C ARG A 43 15.99 -1.52 -11.05
N ARG A 44 15.48 -2.40 -10.21
CA ARG A 44 14.17 -2.33 -9.56
C ARG A 44 14.20 -1.36 -8.39
N ARG A 45 13.17 -0.54 -8.27
CA ARG A 45 12.67 0.00 -6.99
C ARG A 45 11.43 -0.80 -6.65
N ASP A 46 11.29 -1.16 -5.39
CA ASP A 46 10.03 -1.74 -4.91
C ASP A 46 8.93 -0.72 -5.13
N GLY A 47 7.95 -1.12 -5.94
CA GLY A 47 6.71 -0.40 -6.04
C GLY A 47 5.82 -0.81 -4.86
N GLY A 48 5.02 0.13 -4.38
CA GLY A 48 4.07 -0.09 -3.31
C GLY A 48 2.72 -0.50 -3.89
N ALA A 49 1.72 0.32 -3.62
CA ALA A 49 0.34 -0.11 -3.59
C ALA A 49 -0.33 -0.21 -4.98
N LEU A 50 0.17 0.48 -6.01
CA LEU A 50 -0.40 0.48 -7.37
C LEU A 50 0.27 -0.51 -8.33
N GLN A 51 1.55 -0.79 -8.14
CA GLN A 51 2.30 -1.77 -8.91
C GLN A 51 3.50 -2.24 -8.09
N PRO A 52 3.90 -3.53 -8.17
CA PRO A 52 4.93 -4.09 -7.29
C PRO A 52 6.37 -3.73 -7.69
N HIS A 53 6.59 -3.40 -8.97
CA HIS A 53 7.92 -3.15 -9.52
C HIS A 53 7.92 -1.85 -10.31
N ARG A 54 8.91 -1.01 -10.02
CA ARG A 54 9.16 0.26 -10.72
C ARG A 54 10.62 0.36 -11.14
N LEU A 55 10.90 1.18 -12.14
CA LEU A 55 12.27 1.54 -12.49
C LEU A 55 12.87 2.46 -11.41
N ALA A 56 13.94 2.02 -10.75
CA ALA A 56 14.65 2.86 -9.78
C ALA A 56 15.33 4.05 -10.48
N ARG A 57 16.29 3.73 -11.34
CA ARG A 57 17.10 4.65 -12.13
C ARG A 57 17.53 3.98 -13.43
N GLY A 58 17.88 4.78 -14.42
CA GLY A 58 18.54 4.29 -15.62
C GLY A 58 19.98 3.84 -15.35
N PRO A 59 20.62 3.19 -16.32
CA PRO A 59 20.06 2.84 -17.64
C PRO A 59 19.21 1.55 -17.62
N VAL A 60 18.56 1.25 -18.75
CA VAL A 60 17.94 -0.05 -19.04
C VAL A 60 18.85 -0.75 -20.05
N TRP A 61 19.16 -2.03 -19.82
CA TRP A 61 20.10 -2.80 -20.64
C TRP A 61 19.39 -3.85 -21.48
N HIS A 62 19.95 -4.17 -22.64
CA HIS A 62 19.74 -5.44 -23.32
C HIS A 62 20.89 -6.38 -22.98
N VAL A 63 20.59 -7.55 -22.43
CA VAL A 63 21.56 -8.60 -22.10
C VAL A 63 21.27 -9.84 -22.96
N GLY A 64 22.10 -10.04 -23.98
CA GLY A 64 22.10 -11.19 -24.90
C GLY A 64 23.54 -11.63 -25.16
N ASP A 65 23.93 -11.82 -26.43
CA ASP A 65 25.33 -12.10 -26.81
C ASP A 65 26.29 -10.96 -26.42
N THR A 66 25.79 -9.73 -26.39
CA THR A 66 26.49 -8.53 -25.92
C THR A 66 25.57 -7.71 -25.02
N GLU A 67 26.14 -7.08 -23.98
CA GLU A 67 25.43 -6.15 -23.11
C GLU A 67 25.51 -4.73 -23.65
N ARG A 68 24.37 -4.03 -23.72
CA ARG A 68 24.31 -2.62 -24.15
C ARG A 68 23.18 -1.86 -23.48
N GLU A 69 23.38 -0.56 -23.28
CA GLU A 69 22.32 0.34 -22.82
C GLU A 69 21.29 0.61 -23.93
N LEU A 70 20.05 0.88 -23.52
CA LEU A 70 18.92 1.11 -24.41
C LEU A 70 18.30 2.49 -24.20
N THR A 71 17.91 3.10 -25.32
CA THR A 71 17.02 4.26 -25.35
C THR A 71 15.55 3.84 -25.17
N PRO A 72 14.62 4.77 -24.80
CA PRO A 72 13.19 4.46 -24.72
C PRO A 72 12.61 3.84 -26.00
N VAL A 73 13.09 4.31 -27.15
CA VAL A 73 12.66 3.81 -28.47
C VAL A 73 13.07 2.35 -28.64
N GLU A 74 14.31 2.00 -28.28
CA GLU A 74 14.80 0.62 -28.39
C GLU A 74 14.14 -0.31 -27.37
N VAL A 75 13.85 0.17 -26.15
CA VAL A 75 13.10 -0.60 -25.15
C VAL A 75 11.74 -1.00 -25.71
N LEU A 76 10.95 -0.05 -26.23
CA LEU A 76 9.63 -0.37 -26.77
C LEU A 76 9.73 -1.27 -28.02
N ALA A 77 10.71 -1.02 -28.89
CA ALA A 77 10.92 -1.82 -30.09
C ALA A 77 11.32 -3.28 -29.80
N LEU A 78 12.02 -3.54 -28.69
CA LEU A 78 12.39 -4.90 -28.27
C LEU A 78 11.24 -5.64 -27.57
N LEU A 79 10.26 -4.92 -27.02
CA LEU A 79 9.14 -5.52 -26.29
C LEU A 79 8.08 -6.17 -27.20
N GLY A 80 7.85 -5.64 -28.41
CA GLY A 80 6.81 -6.12 -29.33
C GLY A 80 6.94 -5.58 -30.77
N ASP A 81 6.18 -6.19 -31.71
CA ASP A 81 6.20 -5.87 -33.16
C ASP A 81 4.92 -5.13 -33.61
N ARG A 82 5.03 -4.37 -34.71
CA ARG A 82 3.94 -3.61 -35.37
C ARG A 82 2.74 -4.45 -35.79
N ARG A 83 2.90 -5.79 -35.88
CA ARG A 83 1.82 -6.71 -36.25
C ARG A 83 0.78 -6.85 -35.15
N GLU A 84 1.15 -6.58 -33.90
CA GLU A 84 0.25 -6.69 -32.75
C GLU A 84 -0.48 -5.36 -32.46
N LEU A 85 0.22 -4.22 -32.60
CA LEU A 85 -0.33 -2.89 -32.30
C LEU A 85 -0.07 -1.90 -33.45
N PRO A 86 -1.13 -1.45 -34.18
CA PRO A 86 -0.98 -0.70 -35.43
C PRO A 86 -0.23 0.64 -35.31
N ALA A 87 -0.34 1.33 -34.17
CA ALA A 87 0.26 2.65 -33.97
C ALA A 87 1.68 2.59 -33.38
N HIS A 88 2.29 1.41 -33.30
CA HIS A 88 3.61 1.21 -32.68
C HIS A 88 4.67 2.20 -33.16
N ASN A 89 4.82 2.37 -34.48
CA ASN A 89 5.83 3.28 -35.05
C ASN A 89 5.54 4.76 -34.73
N ALA A 90 4.28 5.15 -34.63
CA ALA A 90 3.91 6.51 -34.25
C ALA A 90 4.30 6.79 -32.79
N VAL A 91 4.11 5.81 -31.90
CA VAL A 91 4.53 5.92 -30.50
C VAL A 91 6.06 5.94 -30.37
N LEU A 92 6.80 5.17 -31.19
CA LEU A 92 8.26 5.26 -31.24
C LEU A 92 8.74 6.67 -31.65
N ALA A 93 8.04 7.31 -32.61
CA ALA A 93 8.33 8.69 -33.00
C ALA A 93 8.03 9.66 -31.83
N ASP A 94 6.89 9.49 -31.16
CA ASP A 94 6.51 10.31 -29.99
C ASP A 94 7.53 10.17 -28.84
N LEU A 95 8.05 8.96 -28.59
CA LEU A 95 9.10 8.74 -27.60
C LEU A 95 10.39 9.47 -27.95
N ARG A 96 10.78 9.48 -29.23
CA ARG A 96 11.95 10.23 -29.71
C ARG A 96 11.74 11.73 -29.49
N THR A 97 10.59 12.26 -29.89
CA THR A 97 10.22 13.66 -29.69
C THR A 97 10.15 14.01 -28.20
N ALA A 98 9.65 13.12 -27.33
CA ALA A 98 9.62 13.35 -25.89
C ALA A 98 11.02 13.50 -25.28
N VAL A 99 12.01 12.74 -25.77
CA VAL A 99 13.41 12.87 -25.34
C VAL A 99 14.00 14.20 -25.81
N GLU A 100 13.87 14.52 -27.10
CA GLU A 100 14.36 15.76 -27.71
C GLU A 100 13.76 17.01 -27.04
N HIS A 101 12.44 17.04 -26.88
CA HIS A 101 11.73 18.15 -26.23
C HIS A 101 12.04 18.25 -24.74
N GLY A 102 12.29 17.11 -24.09
CA GLY A 102 12.77 17.06 -22.71
C GLY A 102 14.14 17.73 -22.54
N GLU A 103 15.04 17.58 -23.52
CA GLU A 103 16.36 18.25 -23.50
C GLU A 103 16.24 19.76 -23.67
N VAL A 104 15.39 20.22 -24.61
CA VAL A 104 15.08 21.65 -24.78
C VAL A 104 14.50 22.24 -23.50
N THR A 105 13.56 21.53 -22.88
CA THR A 105 12.92 21.96 -21.62
C THR A 105 13.94 22.05 -20.50
N ARG A 106 14.82 21.04 -20.35
CA ARG A 106 15.87 21.03 -19.33
C ARG A 106 16.90 22.15 -19.54
N ALA A 107 17.30 22.39 -20.79
CA ALA A 107 18.24 23.47 -21.13
C ALA A 107 17.61 24.84 -20.84
N GLY A 108 16.36 25.05 -21.26
CA GLY A 108 15.61 26.27 -20.99
C GLY A 108 15.43 26.52 -19.49
N TRP A 109 15.03 25.49 -18.73
CA TRP A 109 14.91 25.55 -17.27
C TRP A 109 16.23 25.95 -16.60
N SER A 110 17.34 25.35 -17.02
CA SER A 110 18.68 25.66 -16.48
C SER A 110 19.13 27.09 -16.78
N ALA A 111 18.63 27.69 -17.86
CA ALA A 111 18.94 29.06 -18.24
C ALA A 111 18.07 30.11 -17.51
N LEU A 112 17.01 29.70 -16.80
CA LEU A 112 16.15 30.64 -16.09
C LEU A 112 16.89 31.24 -14.87
N PRO A 113 16.80 32.57 -14.68
CA PRO A 113 17.44 33.26 -13.57
C PRO A 113 16.74 33.00 -12.24
N ASP A 114 15.41 32.83 -12.27
CA ASP A 114 14.59 32.49 -11.11
C ASP A 114 13.79 31.21 -11.41
N ARG A 115 13.89 30.24 -10.50
CA ARG A 115 13.36 28.87 -10.64
C ARG A 115 12.49 28.47 -9.46
N ALA A 116 12.51 29.25 -8.37
CA ALA A 116 11.72 28.94 -7.20
C ALA A 116 10.29 29.48 -7.38
N PRO A 117 9.27 28.76 -6.89
CA PRO A 117 7.98 29.38 -6.61
C PRO A 117 8.19 30.59 -5.68
N ARG A 118 7.41 31.64 -5.89
CA ARG A 118 7.47 32.86 -5.09
C ARG A 118 6.10 33.46 -4.87
N GLN A 119 5.98 34.25 -3.83
CA GLN A 119 4.78 35.05 -3.55
C GLN A 119 4.51 36.01 -4.73
N GLY A 120 3.23 36.21 -5.06
CA GLY A 120 2.83 37.12 -6.12
C GLY A 120 3.19 36.72 -7.56
N GLY A 121 3.42 35.43 -7.84
CA GLY A 121 3.68 34.94 -9.20
C GLY A 121 3.19 33.51 -9.44
N LEU A 122 2.66 33.24 -10.64
CA LEU A 122 2.15 31.94 -11.07
C LEU A 122 3.08 31.25 -12.08
N LEU A 123 3.85 32.03 -12.85
CA LEU A 123 4.65 31.52 -13.97
C LEU A 123 5.73 30.52 -13.54
N ALA A 124 6.35 30.72 -12.37
CA ALA A 124 7.34 29.79 -11.85
C ALA A 124 6.73 28.40 -11.59
N GLY A 125 5.53 28.36 -10.99
CA GLY A 125 4.78 27.12 -10.79
C GLY A 125 4.37 26.47 -12.11
N GLU A 126 3.91 27.23 -13.10
CA GLU A 126 3.62 26.71 -14.44
C GLU A 126 4.85 26.11 -15.14
N ARG A 127 6.02 26.73 -14.99
CA ARG A 127 7.27 26.21 -15.54
C ARG A 127 7.70 24.91 -14.83
N LEU A 128 7.58 24.84 -13.51
CA LEU A 128 7.79 23.59 -12.76
C LEU A 128 6.85 22.48 -13.21
N ALA A 129 5.55 22.78 -13.38
CA ALA A 129 4.60 21.80 -13.89
C ALA A 129 5.01 21.29 -15.29
N ALA A 130 5.60 22.14 -16.13
CA ALA A 130 6.07 21.76 -17.46
C ALA A 130 7.31 20.84 -17.46
N THR A 131 8.18 20.87 -16.43
CA THR A 131 9.36 19.96 -16.36
C THR A 131 8.94 18.50 -16.20
N ARG A 132 7.88 18.26 -15.41
CA ARG A 132 7.27 16.94 -15.23
C ARG A 132 6.31 16.56 -16.33
N ASN A 133 5.48 17.52 -16.73
CA ASN A 133 4.26 17.29 -17.52
C ASN A 133 3.34 16.26 -16.84
N ARG A 134 2.52 15.52 -17.60
CA ARG A 134 1.67 14.46 -17.05
C ARG A 134 2.52 13.33 -16.41
N PRO A 135 2.36 13.03 -15.10
CA PRO A 135 3.02 11.89 -14.49
C PRO A 135 2.59 10.56 -15.11
N PHE A 136 3.50 9.57 -15.11
CA PHE A 136 3.24 8.19 -15.53
C PHE A 136 2.73 8.07 -16.98
N HIS A 137 3.20 8.95 -17.86
CA HIS A 137 2.88 8.93 -19.28
C HIS A 137 4.16 9.12 -20.11
N PRO A 138 4.62 8.09 -20.86
CA PRO A 138 5.97 8.10 -21.43
C PRO A 138 6.19 9.16 -22.51
N THR A 139 5.14 9.52 -23.26
CA THR A 139 5.22 10.55 -24.31
C THR A 139 4.72 11.92 -23.84
N ALA A 140 4.59 12.16 -22.53
CA ALA A 140 4.00 13.41 -22.00
C ALA A 140 4.72 14.68 -22.45
N ARG A 141 6.04 14.58 -22.68
CA ARG A 141 6.87 15.71 -23.11
C ARG A 141 6.85 15.94 -24.62
N ALA A 142 6.23 15.03 -25.39
CA ALA A 142 6.17 15.17 -26.83
C ALA A 142 5.14 16.23 -27.23
N VAL A 143 5.60 17.20 -28.02
CA VAL A 143 4.73 18.15 -28.73
C VAL A 143 4.77 17.79 -30.20
N SER A 144 3.91 16.87 -30.59
CA SER A 144 3.84 16.37 -31.96
C SER A 144 3.41 17.48 -32.91
N GLY A 145 4.24 17.75 -33.92
CA GLY A 145 4.04 18.85 -34.86
C GLY A 145 5.04 20.00 -34.67
N TRP A 146 5.81 20.00 -33.58
CA TRP A 146 6.91 20.94 -33.35
C TRP A 146 8.28 20.26 -33.46
N SER A 147 9.24 21.01 -33.99
CA SER A 147 10.67 20.76 -33.84
C SER A 147 11.20 21.27 -32.49
N ALA A 148 12.41 20.86 -32.09
CA ALA A 148 13.10 21.40 -30.92
C ALA A 148 13.20 22.94 -30.92
N ASN A 149 13.43 23.54 -32.09
CA ASN A 149 13.51 25.00 -32.23
C ASN A 149 12.16 25.67 -31.99
N GLU A 150 11.07 25.10 -32.53
CA GLU A 150 9.72 25.61 -32.29
C GLU A 150 9.32 25.47 -30.82
N LEU A 151 9.72 24.38 -30.13
CA LEU A 151 9.51 24.28 -28.69
C LEU A 151 10.31 25.32 -27.91
N ALA A 152 11.56 25.61 -28.29
CA ALA A 152 12.35 26.66 -27.65
C ALA A 152 11.73 28.05 -27.88
N GLU A 153 11.12 28.26 -29.04
CA GLU A 153 10.48 29.51 -29.42
C GLU A 153 9.12 29.71 -28.74
N TYR A 154 8.25 28.69 -28.70
CA TYR A 154 6.85 28.80 -28.27
C TYR A 154 6.56 28.09 -26.93
N GLY A 155 7.52 27.39 -26.36
CA GLY A 155 7.35 26.60 -25.14
C GLY A 155 7.48 27.40 -23.83
N PRO A 156 7.19 26.75 -22.69
CA PRO A 156 7.05 27.41 -21.38
C PRO A 156 8.37 27.93 -20.80
N MET A 157 9.49 27.43 -21.31
CA MET A 157 10.83 27.85 -20.90
C MET A 157 11.33 29.11 -21.61
N ARG A 158 10.51 29.70 -22.49
CA ARG A 158 10.82 30.97 -23.16
C ARG A 158 11.07 32.08 -22.13
N GLN A 159 12.15 32.82 -22.30
CA GLN A 159 12.52 33.90 -21.38
C GLN A 159 11.84 35.24 -21.72
N ARG A 160 11.78 35.59 -23.02
CA ARG A 160 11.18 36.84 -23.48
C ARG A 160 9.70 36.66 -23.76
N PRO A 161 8.80 37.57 -23.35
CA PRO A 161 7.41 37.49 -23.77
C PRO A 161 7.27 37.49 -25.30
N MET A 162 6.23 36.84 -25.82
CA MET A 162 5.87 36.87 -27.24
C MET A 162 4.55 37.61 -27.47
N PRO A 163 4.43 38.33 -28.60
CA PRO A 163 3.16 38.93 -28.99
C PRO A 163 2.25 37.94 -29.70
N MET A 164 0.94 38.19 -29.63
CA MET A 164 -0.04 37.43 -30.41
C MET A 164 -0.20 38.02 -31.81
N ARG A 165 -0.61 37.17 -32.76
CA ARG A 165 -1.15 37.63 -34.05
C ARG A 165 -2.65 37.87 -33.89
N TRP A 166 -3.23 38.63 -34.80
CA TRP A 166 -4.65 38.97 -34.74
C TRP A 166 -5.32 38.76 -36.08
N VAL A 167 -6.57 38.31 -36.04
CA VAL A 167 -7.47 38.26 -37.20
C VAL A 167 -8.74 39.02 -36.85
N ALA A 168 -9.31 39.75 -37.79
CA ALA A 168 -10.63 40.33 -37.67
C ALA A 168 -11.65 39.33 -38.24
N VAL A 169 -12.62 38.89 -37.43
CA VAL A 169 -13.66 37.94 -37.85
C VAL A 169 -15.01 38.62 -37.83
N ARG A 170 -15.84 38.38 -38.84
CA ARG A 170 -17.20 38.94 -38.86
C ARG A 170 -17.99 38.51 -37.63
N ARG A 171 -18.68 39.45 -37.00
CA ARG A 171 -19.41 39.22 -35.75
C ARG A 171 -20.53 38.19 -35.86
N ASP A 172 -21.19 38.10 -37.01
CA ASP A 172 -22.23 37.10 -37.29
C ASP A 172 -21.69 35.66 -37.44
N ARG A 173 -20.37 35.52 -37.66
CA ARG A 173 -19.64 34.25 -37.65
C ARG A 173 -19.09 33.86 -36.29
N LEU A 174 -19.38 34.63 -35.24
CA LEU A 174 -18.91 34.35 -33.89
C LEU A 174 -20.02 33.88 -32.95
N ARG A 175 -19.59 33.08 -31.99
CA ARG A 175 -20.31 32.76 -30.77
C ARG A 175 -19.50 33.29 -29.59
N HIS A 176 -20.20 33.73 -28.55
CA HIS A 176 -19.63 34.41 -27.40
C HIS A 176 -20.05 33.71 -26.11
N GLY A 177 -19.20 33.83 -25.09
CA GLY A 177 -19.54 33.49 -23.71
C GLY A 177 -20.38 34.56 -23.03
N GLU A 178 -20.85 34.24 -21.82
CA GLU A 178 -21.79 35.10 -21.07
C GLU A 178 -21.18 36.40 -20.53
N HIS A 179 -19.85 36.52 -20.46
CA HIS A 179 -19.21 37.75 -19.97
C HIS A 179 -19.45 38.93 -20.93
N ALA A 180 -19.69 40.12 -20.38
CA ALA A 180 -19.96 41.34 -21.18
C ALA A 180 -18.83 41.65 -22.18
N GLU A 181 -17.58 41.48 -21.74
CA GLU A 181 -16.38 41.71 -22.58
C GLU A 181 -16.03 40.56 -23.53
N SER A 182 -16.85 39.52 -23.67
CA SER A 182 -16.65 38.47 -24.69
C SER A 182 -16.59 39.06 -26.12
N HIS A 183 -17.22 40.21 -26.33
CA HIS A 183 -17.22 40.94 -27.61
C HIS A 183 -15.97 41.80 -27.82
N ARG A 184 -15.12 41.99 -26.79
CA ARG A 184 -13.92 42.84 -26.81
C ARG A 184 -12.80 42.27 -25.92
N LEU A 185 -12.31 41.08 -26.29
CA LEU A 185 -11.25 40.41 -25.54
C LEU A 185 -9.96 41.22 -25.50
N GLU A 186 -9.69 42.04 -26.52
CA GLU A 186 -8.54 42.94 -26.59
C GLU A 186 -8.50 43.94 -25.44
N TRP A 187 -9.66 44.38 -24.91
CA TRP A 187 -9.72 45.28 -23.74
C TRP A 187 -9.31 44.60 -22.44
N LEU A 188 -9.40 43.28 -22.39
CA LEU A 188 -8.95 42.49 -21.23
C LEU A 188 -7.45 42.19 -21.28
N LEU A 189 -6.81 42.33 -22.45
CA LEU A 189 -5.49 41.76 -22.72
C LEU A 189 -4.42 42.78 -23.07
N LEU A 190 -4.80 43.87 -23.73
CA LEU A 190 -3.91 44.86 -24.31
C LEU A 190 -3.93 46.15 -23.52
N ASP A 191 -2.81 46.86 -23.49
CA ASP A 191 -2.79 48.25 -23.04
C ASP A 191 -3.37 49.20 -24.10
N GLU A 192 -3.60 50.47 -23.73
CA GLU A 192 -4.22 51.47 -24.60
C GLU A 192 -3.45 51.67 -25.92
N SER A 193 -2.11 51.66 -25.86
CA SER A 193 -1.27 51.82 -27.06
C SER A 193 -1.33 50.62 -28.00
N GLU A 194 -1.43 49.41 -27.43
CA GLU A 194 -1.59 48.17 -28.18
C GLU A 194 -3.00 48.06 -28.79
N GLN A 195 -4.01 48.57 -28.09
CA GLN A 195 -5.39 48.66 -28.59
C GLN A 195 -5.48 49.61 -29.80
N ASP A 196 -4.85 50.78 -29.72
CA ASP A 196 -4.80 51.74 -30.82
C ASP A 196 -4.10 51.14 -32.05
N CYS A 197 -2.96 50.48 -31.86
CA CYS A 197 -2.24 49.78 -32.93
C CYS A 197 -3.09 48.70 -33.60
N LEU A 198 -3.87 47.94 -32.81
CA LEU A 198 -4.78 46.93 -33.34
C LEU A 198 -5.95 47.56 -34.12
N ALA A 199 -6.50 48.68 -33.64
CA ALA A 199 -7.56 49.43 -34.31
C ALA A 199 -7.08 50.04 -35.64
N ASP A 200 -5.85 50.55 -35.69
CA ASP A 200 -5.21 51.06 -36.91
C ASP A 200 -4.99 49.94 -37.94
N ALA A 201 -4.56 48.76 -37.49
CA ALA A 201 -4.39 47.59 -38.35
C ALA A 201 -5.73 47.08 -38.91
N MET A 202 -6.79 47.08 -38.09
CA MET A 202 -8.15 46.77 -38.55
C MET A 202 -8.62 47.74 -39.63
N THR A 203 -8.47 49.05 -39.37
CA THR A 203 -8.86 50.12 -40.31
C THR A 203 -8.10 50.02 -41.62
N SER A 204 -6.77 49.81 -41.56
CA SER A 204 -5.91 49.67 -42.74
C SER A 204 -6.23 48.42 -43.58
N SER A 205 -6.79 47.38 -42.95
CA SER A 205 -7.19 46.14 -43.61
C SER A 205 -8.64 46.16 -44.12
N GLY A 206 -9.36 47.29 -43.98
CA GLY A 206 -10.76 47.42 -44.38
C GLY A 206 -11.76 46.72 -43.44
N ALA A 207 -11.31 46.23 -42.27
CA ALA A 207 -12.14 45.54 -41.30
C ALA A 207 -12.74 46.54 -40.29
N ASN A 208 -13.97 46.99 -40.53
CA ASN A 208 -14.65 47.93 -39.64
C ASN A 208 -15.02 47.30 -38.28
N ALA A 209 -14.69 47.98 -37.20
CA ALA A 209 -15.01 47.57 -35.83
C ALA A 209 -16.50 47.47 -35.50
N THR A 210 -17.45 47.83 -36.38
CA THR A 210 -18.89 47.51 -36.20
C THR A 210 -19.28 46.14 -36.78
N GLU A 211 -18.57 45.65 -37.80
CA GLU A 211 -18.87 44.39 -38.49
C GLU A 211 -17.93 43.26 -38.07
N TYR A 212 -16.70 43.60 -37.70
CA TYR A 212 -15.67 42.66 -37.31
C TYR A 212 -15.31 42.78 -35.84
N GLN A 213 -14.85 41.66 -35.26
CA GLN A 213 -14.23 41.59 -33.95
C GLN A 213 -12.80 41.05 -34.12
N PRO A 214 -11.78 41.70 -33.51
CA PRO A 214 -10.44 41.15 -33.49
C PRO A 214 -10.35 39.94 -32.54
N ILE A 215 -9.68 38.89 -32.97
CA ILE A 215 -9.43 37.66 -32.20
C ILE A 215 -7.93 37.38 -32.17
N PRO A 216 -7.35 37.13 -30.99
CA PRO A 216 -5.95 36.76 -30.87
C PRO A 216 -5.74 35.32 -31.37
N VAL A 217 -4.67 35.11 -32.12
CA VAL A 217 -4.25 33.82 -32.66
C VAL A 217 -2.79 33.59 -32.29
N HIS A 218 -2.48 32.40 -31.80
CA HIS A 218 -1.10 32.02 -31.51
C HIS A 218 -0.24 32.17 -32.78
N PRO A 219 0.99 32.76 -32.72
CA PRO A 219 1.80 32.99 -33.92
C PRO A 219 1.99 31.74 -34.79
N TRP A 220 2.33 30.61 -34.17
CA TRP A 220 2.44 29.33 -34.87
C TRP A 220 1.12 28.88 -35.53
N GLN A 221 -0.02 29.06 -34.86
CA GLN A 221 -1.34 28.71 -35.40
C GLN A 221 -1.68 29.59 -36.62
N PHE A 222 -1.37 30.88 -36.53
CA PHE A 222 -1.56 31.83 -37.62
C PHE A 222 -0.74 31.43 -38.85
N ASP A 223 0.54 31.09 -38.68
CA ASP A 223 1.42 30.79 -39.80
C ASP A 223 1.19 29.38 -40.36
N ARG A 224 0.75 28.41 -39.53
CA ARG A 224 0.67 26.98 -39.90
C ARG A 224 -0.72 26.43 -40.10
N VAL A 225 -1.77 27.04 -39.57
CA VAL A 225 -3.14 26.46 -39.62
C VAL A 225 -4.12 27.40 -40.32
N LEU A 226 -3.91 28.71 -40.27
CA LEU A 226 -4.84 29.69 -40.86
C LEU A 226 -5.04 29.51 -42.38
N HIS A 227 -4.08 28.89 -43.09
CA HIS A 227 -4.22 28.58 -44.51
C HIS A 227 -5.37 27.59 -44.81
N ALA A 228 -5.79 26.78 -43.83
CA ALA A 228 -6.98 25.91 -43.93
C ALA A 228 -8.31 26.70 -43.94
N TRP A 229 -8.24 28.01 -43.72
CA TRP A 229 -9.36 28.96 -43.74
C TRP A 229 -9.36 29.85 -45.00
N ALA A 230 -8.65 29.44 -46.06
CA ALA A 230 -8.49 30.23 -47.28
C ALA A 230 -9.82 30.62 -47.94
N GLY A 231 -10.86 29.77 -47.85
CA GLY A 231 -12.20 30.07 -48.36
C GLY A 231 -12.87 31.22 -47.61
N GLU A 232 -12.87 31.16 -46.28
CA GLU A 232 -13.43 32.19 -45.40
C GLU A 232 -12.62 33.51 -45.47
N ILE A 233 -11.31 33.42 -45.71
CA ILE A 233 -10.47 34.60 -45.96
C ILE A 233 -10.81 35.24 -47.31
N ALA A 234 -10.96 34.44 -48.37
CA ALA A 234 -11.38 34.94 -49.68
C ALA A 234 -12.78 35.55 -49.65
N ALA A 235 -13.68 35.02 -48.82
CA ALA A 235 -15.02 35.54 -48.58
C ALA A 235 -15.07 36.76 -47.66
N GLN A 236 -13.93 37.19 -47.08
CA GLN A 236 -13.84 38.25 -46.07
C GLN A 236 -14.66 37.95 -44.81
N ASP A 237 -14.93 36.68 -44.51
CA ASP A 237 -15.43 36.27 -43.19
C ASP A 237 -14.32 36.38 -42.12
N ILE A 238 -13.06 36.22 -42.55
CA ILE A 238 -11.84 36.36 -41.73
C ILE A 238 -10.84 37.26 -42.46
N VAL A 239 -10.33 38.28 -41.78
CA VAL A 239 -9.31 39.21 -42.31
C VAL A 239 -8.06 39.11 -41.44
N PRO A 240 -6.97 38.49 -41.94
CA PRO A 240 -5.69 38.47 -41.23
C PRO A 240 -5.12 39.88 -41.08
N LEU A 241 -4.76 40.29 -39.86
CA LEU A 241 -4.25 41.64 -39.59
C LEU A 241 -2.72 41.64 -39.54
N ASP A 242 -2.11 42.68 -40.11
CA ASP A 242 -0.67 42.94 -39.95
C ASP A 242 -0.39 43.64 -38.61
N CYS A 243 -0.75 42.95 -37.52
CA CYS A 243 -0.57 43.43 -36.16
C CYS A 243 0.02 42.33 -35.27
N ARG A 244 0.95 42.74 -34.41
CA ARG A 244 1.50 41.93 -33.32
C ARG A 244 1.34 42.73 -32.04
N ALA A 245 0.42 42.31 -31.18
CA ALA A 245 0.08 43.02 -29.95
C ALA A 245 -0.03 42.08 -28.75
N GLY A 246 0.19 42.64 -27.57
CA GLY A 246 0.19 41.96 -26.29
C GLY A 246 1.55 41.34 -25.95
N ARG A 247 1.73 41.01 -24.68
CA ARG A 247 2.98 40.44 -24.16
C ARG A 247 2.66 39.22 -23.32
N PHE A 248 3.03 38.04 -23.80
CA PHE A 248 2.58 36.78 -23.23
C PHE A 248 3.72 35.78 -22.97
N GLN A 249 3.56 34.96 -21.92
CA GLN A 249 4.43 33.84 -21.59
C GLN A 249 3.65 32.53 -21.62
N PRO A 250 4.10 31.50 -22.35
CA PRO A 250 3.44 30.20 -22.37
C PRO A 250 3.47 29.52 -21.00
N THR A 251 2.35 28.92 -20.60
CA THR A 251 2.26 28.10 -19.39
C THR A 251 2.49 26.61 -19.71
N ALA A 252 2.36 25.70 -18.73
CA ALA A 252 2.52 24.26 -18.96
C ALA A 252 1.55 23.70 -20.03
N SER A 253 0.44 24.40 -20.28
CA SER A 253 -0.57 24.08 -21.29
C SER A 253 -0.09 24.31 -22.74
N LEU A 254 0.98 25.11 -22.94
CA LEU A 254 1.44 25.68 -24.23
C LEU A 254 0.46 26.67 -24.86
N ARG A 255 -0.81 26.31 -24.90
CA ARG A 255 -1.90 27.08 -25.50
C ARG A 255 -2.54 28.11 -24.58
N THR A 256 -2.20 28.04 -23.29
CA THR A 256 -2.58 29.02 -22.27
C THR A 256 -1.36 29.86 -21.95
N LEU A 257 -1.56 31.17 -21.91
CA LEU A 257 -0.52 32.18 -21.89
C LEU A 257 -0.81 33.17 -20.76
N THR A 258 0.14 33.39 -19.87
CA THR A 258 0.03 34.47 -18.87
C THR A 258 0.53 35.79 -19.46
N THR A 259 0.01 36.91 -18.98
CA THR A 259 0.45 38.27 -19.37
C THR A 259 1.87 38.57 -18.86
N ALA A 260 2.54 39.55 -19.47
CA ALA A 260 3.85 40.03 -19.04
C ALA A 260 3.88 41.58 -19.00
N PRO A 261 3.85 42.22 -17.81
CA PRO A 261 3.97 41.62 -16.47
C PRO A 261 2.79 40.69 -16.12
N GLU A 262 3.04 39.73 -15.22
CA GLU A 262 2.02 38.78 -14.77
C GLU A 262 0.84 39.52 -14.11
N THR A 263 -0.38 39.14 -14.51
CA THR A 263 -1.64 39.62 -13.90
C THR A 263 -2.53 38.43 -13.54
N ASP A 264 -3.74 38.72 -13.05
CA ASP A 264 -4.77 37.71 -12.80
C ASP A 264 -5.36 37.12 -14.10
N ARG A 265 -4.87 37.48 -15.29
CA ARG A 265 -5.45 37.12 -16.58
C ARG A 265 -4.54 36.22 -17.40
N HIS A 266 -5.09 35.11 -17.87
CA HIS A 266 -4.46 34.22 -18.85
C HIS A 266 -5.27 34.20 -20.15
N LEU A 267 -4.58 34.18 -21.29
CA LEU A 267 -5.15 33.99 -22.61
C LEU A 267 -5.03 32.51 -23.02
N LYS A 268 -6.14 31.87 -23.40
CA LYS A 268 -6.19 30.52 -23.96
C LYS A 268 -6.63 30.59 -25.41
N VAL A 269 -5.82 30.01 -26.31
CA VAL A 269 -6.05 30.02 -27.76
C VAL A 269 -5.89 28.60 -28.33
N PRO A 270 -6.42 28.30 -29.53
CA PRO A 270 -6.13 27.06 -30.24
C PRO A 270 -4.66 26.90 -30.58
N LEU A 271 -4.20 25.65 -30.58
CA LEU A 271 -2.88 25.28 -31.07
C LEU A 271 -2.95 23.90 -31.76
N GLY A 272 -2.75 23.85 -33.07
CA GLY A 272 -2.89 22.65 -33.91
C GLY A 272 -1.83 21.56 -33.72
N VAL A 273 -1.11 21.58 -32.60
CA VAL A 273 -0.18 20.51 -32.20
C VAL A 273 -0.93 19.41 -31.45
N ALA A 274 -0.33 18.22 -31.39
CA ALA A 274 -0.81 17.16 -30.53
C ALA A 274 0.12 16.94 -29.33
N THR A 275 -0.45 16.85 -28.13
CA THR A 275 0.27 16.42 -26.92
C THR A 275 -0.56 15.34 -26.22
N LEU A 276 0.10 14.33 -25.65
CA LEU A 276 -0.59 13.15 -25.12
C LEU A 276 -1.49 12.47 -26.16
N GLY A 277 -1.11 12.49 -27.44
CA GLY A 277 -1.91 11.87 -28.51
C GLY A 277 -3.25 12.55 -28.83
N ALA A 278 -3.51 13.78 -28.36
CA ALA A 278 -4.71 14.55 -28.67
C ALA A 278 -4.39 15.96 -29.18
N ALA A 279 -5.23 16.48 -30.07
CA ALA A 279 -5.10 17.82 -30.63
C ALA A 279 -5.46 18.91 -29.61
N ARG A 280 -4.74 20.04 -29.61
CA ARG A 280 -4.94 21.15 -28.65
C ARG A 280 -5.87 22.25 -29.17
N LEU A 281 -7.07 21.83 -29.60
CA LEU A 281 -8.15 22.69 -30.10
C LEU A 281 -9.03 23.27 -28.99
N LEU A 282 -9.74 24.36 -29.27
CA LEU A 282 -10.66 25.02 -28.35
C LEU A 282 -12.09 25.10 -28.91
N PRO A 283 -12.83 23.96 -29.02
CA PRO A 283 -14.17 23.95 -29.61
C PRO A 283 -15.15 24.85 -28.83
N PRO A 284 -15.91 25.74 -29.50
CA PRO A 284 -16.89 26.60 -28.84
C PRO A 284 -17.96 25.87 -28.04
N ARG A 285 -18.28 24.61 -28.38
CA ARG A 285 -19.16 23.75 -27.57
C ARG A 285 -18.60 23.44 -26.18
N TYR A 286 -17.28 23.30 -26.04
CA TYR A 286 -16.63 23.03 -24.76
C TYR A 286 -16.56 24.31 -23.93
N LEU A 287 -16.37 25.46 -24.57
CA LEU A 287 -16.45 26.77 -23.93
C LEU A 287 -17.87 27.04 -23.36
N ASP A 288 -18.93 26.73 -24.13
CA ASP A 288 -20.32 26.81 -23.65
C ASP A 288 -20.61 25.87 -22.48
N ASN A 289 -20.10 24.63 -22.54
CA ASN A 289 -20.22 23.70 -21.42
C ASN A 289 -19.43 24.18 -20.20
N GLY A 290 -18.28 24.83 -20.41
CA GLY A 290 -17.51 25.49 -19.35
C GLY A 290 -18.29 26.59 -18.64
N ASP A 291 -18.99 27.47 -19.37
CA ASP A 291 -19.85 28.50 -18.78
C ASP A 291 -20.94 27.89 -17.89
N LYS A 292 -21.62 26.85 -18.42
CA LYS A 292 -22.65 26.10 -17.70
C LYS A 292 -22.12 25.44 -16.43
N ALA A 293 -20.98 24.77 -16.55
CA ALA A 293 -20.31 24.13 -15.42
C ALA A 293 -19.91 25.17 -14.37
N GLN A 294 -19.34 26.31 -14.77
CA GLN A 294 -18.93 27.37 -13.85
C GLN A 294 -20.11 27.95 -13.07
N ARG A 295 -21.29 28.11 -13.69
CA ARG A 295 -22.51 28.53 -12.95
C ARG A 295 -22.93 27.52 -11.90
N MET A 296 -22.93 26.23 -12.24
CA MET A 296 -23.22 25.16 -11.29
C MET A 296 -22.20 25.14 -10.15
N LEU A 297 -20.90 25.24 -10.45
CA LEU A 297 -19.85 25.28 -9.44
C LEU A 297 -19.97 26.50 -8.50
N ARG A 298 -20.35 27.68 -9.02
CA ARG A 298 -20.65 28.88 -8.21
C ARG A 298 -21.83 28.64 -7.27
N TRP A 299 -22.90 28.04 -7.76
CA TRP A 299 -24.04 27.66 -6.92
C TRP A 299 -23.62 26.71 -5.79
N LEU A 300 -22.77 25.73 -6.08
CA LEU A 300 -22.24 24.80 -5.07
C LEU A 300 -21.39 25.49 -4.01
N LEU A 301 -20.57 26.47 -4.39
CA LEU A 301 -19.79 27.28 -3.45
C LEU A 301 -20.67 28.08 -2.50
N ASP A 302 -21.84 28.52 -2.94
CA ASP A 302 -22.80 29.24 -2.09
C ASP A 302 -23.59 28.26 -1.19
N ALA A 303 -23.83 27.04 -1.67
CA ALA A 303 -24.64 26.03 -0.98
C ALA A 303 -23.86 25.19 0.05
N ASP A 304 -22.55 24.97 -0.14
CA ASP A 304 -21.74 24.05 0.66
C ASP A 304 -20.64 24.79 1.45
N PRO A 305 -20.67 24.79 2.80
CA PRO A 305 -19.67 25.48 3.62
C PRO A 305 -18.23 24.96 3.45
N THR A 306 -18.06 23.67 3.15
CA THR A 306 -16.74 23.07 2.93
C THR A 306 -16.15 23.60 1.63
N LEU A 307 -16.95 23.62 0.55
CA LEU A 307 -16.54 24.18 -0.72
C LEU A 307 -16.30 25.70 -0.61
N ALA A 308 -17.21 26.45 0.02
CA ALA A 308 -17.09 27.90 0.23
C ALA A 308 -15.74 28.28 0.88
N LYS A 309 -15.35 27.53 1.91
CA LYS A 309 -14.10 27.73 2.63
C LYS A 309 -12.89 27.37 1.76
N ARG A 310 -12.93 26.22 1.10
CA ARG A 310 -11.73 25.59 0.52
C ARG A 310 -11.49 25.91 -0.95
N VAL A 311 -12.51 26.37 -1.67
CA VAL A 311 -12.47 26.46 -3.13
C VAL A 311 -12.69 27.89 -3.62
N ALA A 312 -11.98 28.25 -4.68
CA ALA A 312 -12.29 29.39 -5.52
C ALA A 312 -12.22 28.97 -7.00
N LEU A 313 -12.84 29.75 -7.88
CA LEU A 313 -12.92 29.44 -9.31
C LEU A 313 -12.23 30.53 -10.11
N CYS A 314 -11.51 30.14 -11.15
CA CYS A 314 -11.23 31.05 -12.24
C CYS A 314 -12.54 31.39 -12.96
N ASP A 315 -12.68 32.63 -13.42
CA ASP A 315 -13.71 33.01 -14.37
C ASP A 315 -13.23 32.75 -15.79
N GLU A 316 -13.94 31.90 -16.52
CA GLU A 316 -13.65 31.50 -17.89
C GLU A 316 -14.76 31.93 -18.87
N THR A 317 -15.69 32.79 -18.43
CA THR A 317 -16.87 33.20 -19.22
C THR A 317 -16.61 34.22 -20.32
N ALA A 318 -15.40 34.79 -20.36
CA ALA A 318 -14.97 35.72 -21.40
C ALA A 318 -14.32 34.97 -22.57
N TRP A 319 -15.12 34.62 -23.58
CA TRP A 319 -14.62 33.90 -24.75
C TRP A 319 -15.39 34.23 -26.03
N CYS A 320 -14.74 34.05 -27.17
CA CYS A 320 -15.37 34.04 -28.48
C CYS A 320 -14.78 32.94 -29.37
N GLY A 321 -15.54 32.45 -30.33
CA GLY A 321 -15.06 31.44 -31.26
C GLY A 321 -15.96 31.23 -32.46
N TRP A 322 -15.45 30.50 -33.45
CA TRP A 322 -16.14 30.29 -34.72
C TRP A 322 -17.51 29.63 -34.54
N ARG A 323 -18.55 30.28 -35.07
CA ARG A 323 -19.91 29.74 -35.09
C ARG A 323 -20.03 28.70 -36.21
N ALA A 324 -20.01 27.43 -35.83
CA ALA A 324 -20.32 26.34 -36.74
C ALA A 324 -21.82 26.30 -37.08
N ASP A 325 -22.15 25.83 -38.28
CA ASP A 325 -23.51 25.42 -38.64
C ASP A 325 -23.91 24.17 -37.85
N ALA A 326 -25.21 23.89 -37.74
CA ALA A 326 -25.72 22.77 -36.93
C ALA A 326 -25.15 21.39 -37.35
N ALA A 327 -24.82 21.21 -38.63
CA ALA A 327 -24.20 19.98 -39.14
C ALA A 327 -22.73 19.81 -38.67
N ASP A 328 -22.05 20.91 -38.34
CA ASP A 328 -20.61 20.97 -38.05
C ASP A 328 -20.28 21.31 -36.58
N GLU A 329 -21.27 21.47 -35.70
CA GLU A 329 -21.08 21.79 -34.26
C GLU A 329 -20.15 20.77 -33.56
N PHE A 330 -20.13 19.53 -34.05
CA PHE A 330 -19.32 18.44 -33.52
C PHE A 330 -18.02 18.17 -34.30
N ALA A 331 -17.71 18.96 -35.34
CA ALA A 331 -16.45 18.88 -36.05
C ALA A 331 -15.29 19.48 -35.22
N ASP A 332 -14.06 19.22 -35.67
CA ASP A 332 -12.83 19.74 -35.06
C ASP A 332 -12.51 21.17 -35.53
N ARG A 333 -12.81 21.48 -36.79
CA ARG A 333 -12.52 22.77 -37.45
C ARG A 333 -12.97 24.00 -36.64
N PRO A 334 -14.16 24.07 -36.05
CA PRO A 334 -14.56 25.24 -35.23
C PRO A 334 -13.64 25.50 -34.04
N GLY A 335 -12.95 24.48 -33.53
CA GLY A 335 -12.00 24.60 -32.44
C GLY A 335 -10.61 25.13 -32.84
N GLU A 336 -10.36 25.36 -34.13
CA GLU A 336 -9.09 25.94 -34.62
C GLU A 336 -9.06 27.47 -34.54
N LEU A 337 -10.21 28.12 -34.36
CA LEU A 337 -10.35 29.58 -34.28
C LEU A 337 -11.31 30.00 -33.14
N ALA A 338 -10.71 30.26 -31.98
CA ALA A 338 -11.38 30.73 -30.77
C ALA A 338 -10.37 31.44 -29.86
N ALA A 339 -10.86 32.13 -28.83
CA ALA A 339 -10.04 32.68 -27.75
C ALA A 339 -10.87 32.75 -26.47
N GLN A 340 -10.22 32.50 -25.33
CA GLN A 340 -10.81 32.59 -24.00
C GLN A 340 -9.85 33.32 -23.06
N VAL A 341 -10.37 34.26 -22.29
CA VAL A 341 -9.64 34.92 -21.20
C VAL A 341 -10.07 34.25 -19.90
N ARG A 342 -9.11 33.61 -19.24
CA ARG A 342 -9.25 33.08 -17.88
C ARG A 342 -8.84 34.17 -16.90
N ARG A 343 -9.72 34.50 -15.95
CA ARG A 343 -9.41 35.41 -14.85
C ARG A 343 -9.35 34.65 -13.52
N TYR A 344 -8.23 34.73 -12.82
CA TYR A 344 -8.10 34.18 -11.48
C TYR A 344 -8.86 35.03 -10.45
N PRO A 345 -9.22 34.46 -9.28
CA PRO A 345 -9.80 35.21 -8.18
C PRO A 345 -8.93 36.42 -7.79
N SER A 346 -9.57 37.50 -7.35
CA SER A 346 -8.86 38.66 -6.79
C SER A 346 -7.97 38.23 -5.63
N GLY A 347 -6.75 38.75 -5.58
CA GLY A 347 -5.78 38.44 -4.54
C GLY A 347 -4.96 37.17 -4.78
N ILE A 348 -5.09 36.51 -5.94
CA ILE A 348 -4.26 35.33 -6.28
C ILE A 348 -2.75 35.65 -6.31
N LEU A 349 -2.40 36.91 -6.59
CA LEU A 349 -1.02 37.40 -6.61
C LEU A 349 -0.67 38.18 -5.32
N ASP A 350 -1.46 38.02 -4.25
CA ASP A 350 -1.15 38.66 -2.97
C ASP A 350 0.14 38.09 -2.37
N SER A 351 0.80 38.90 -1.53
CA SER A 351 2.12 38.57 -0.99
C SER A 351 2.12 37.44 0.04
N ASP A 352 0.97 37.05 0.60
CA ASP A 352 0.97 36.21 1.81
C ASP A 352 0.86 34.71 1.51
N THR A 353 0.70 34.34 0.22
CA THR A 353 0.61 32.94 -0.22
C THR A 353 1.45 32.68 -1.46
N ILE A 354 1.82 31.42 -1.66
CA ILE A 354 2.43 30.95 -2.91
C ILE A 354 1.37 30.18 -3.69
N ALA A 355 1.09 30.65 -4.90
CA ALA A 355 0.13 30.04 -5.81
C ALA A 355 0.85 29.17 -6.84
N LEU A 356 0.53 27.88 -6.90
CA LEU A 356 1.08 26.99 -7.92
C LEU A 356 0.09 25.89 -8.33
N PRO A 357 0.08 25.46 -9.61
CA PRO A 357 -0.61 24.23 -10.00
C PRO A 357 -0.09 23.06 -9.16
N MET A 358 -0.96 22.18 -8.69
CA MET A 358 -0.55 20.97 -7.96
C MET A 358 0.39 20.08 -8.79
N ALA A 359 0.31 20.13 -10.13
CA ALA A 359 1.25 19.46 -11.03
C ALA A 359 2.71 19.92 -10.84
N ALA A 360 2.95 21.13 -10.34
CA ALA A 360 4.30 21.60 -10.00
C ALA A 360 4.88 20.85 -8.80
N LEU A 361 4.05 20.41 -7.84
CA LEU A 361 4.49 19.59 -6.71
C LEU A 361 4.86 18.15 -7.11
N ALA A 362 4.41 17.69 -8.28
CA ALA A 362 4.83 16.41 -8.87
C ALA A 362 6.15 16.52 -9.66
N ALA A 363 6.75 17.72 -9.74
CA ALA A 363 8.02 17.95 -10.42
C ALA A 363 9.20 17.28 -9.71
N HIS A 364 10.30 17.08 -10.42
CA HIS A 364 11.50 16.47 -9.84
C HIS A 364 12.38 17.50 -9.10
N GLU A 365 12.08 18.77 -9.29
CA GLU A 365 12.86 19.92 -8.84
C GLU A 365 12.57 20.30 -7.37
N TRP A 366 12.38 19.32 -6.49
CA TRP A 366 12.08 19.54 -5.06
C TRP A 366 13.17 20.30 -4.31
N GLN A 367 14.41 20.30 -4.81
CA GLN A 367 15.48 21.17 -4.31
C GLN A 367 15.18 22.67 -4.45
N HIS A 368 14.24 23.06 -5.32
CA HIS A 368 13.74 24.43 -5.46
C HIS A 368 12.37 24.62 -4.79
N ILE A 369 11.55 23.57 -4.75
CA ILE A 369 10.19 23.63 -4.18
C ILE A 369 10.23 23.62 -2.65
N ALA A 370 10.92 22.65 -2.03
CA ALA A 370 10.89 22.48 -0.58
C ALA A 370 11.39 23.72 0.18
N PRO A 371 12.52 24.37 -0.18
CA PRO A 371 12.96 25.58 0.49
C PRO A 371 12.02 26.77 0.27
N ALA A 372 11.43 26.89 -0.93
CA ALA A 372 10.49 27.97 -1.24
C ALA A 372 9.19 27.85 -0.44
N LEU A 373 8.77 26.63 -0.14
CA LEU A 373 7.56 26.33 0.62
C LEU A 373 7.80 26.14 2.13
N GLY A 374 9.06 26.12 2.59
CA GLY A 374 9.39 25.87 4.00
C GLY A 374 9.03 24.46 4.48
N VAL A 375 9.20 23.45 3.63
CA VAL A 375 8.83 22.07 3.97
C VAL A 375 9.95 21.38 4.78
N ASP A 376 9.78 21.37 6.10
CA ASP A 376 10.68 20.66 7.03
C ASP A 376 10.28 19.19 7.21
N ASP A 377 8.98 18.91 7.37
CA ASP A 377 8.41 17.55 7.42
C ASP A 377 7.59 17.27 6.15
N PRO A 378 8.16 16.53 5.18
CA PRO A 378 7.48 16.23 3.93
C PRO A 378 6.26 15.32 4.09
N VAL A 379 6.22 14.47 5.13
CA VAL A 379 5.12 13.54 5.36
C VAL A 379 3.93 14.30 5.97
N ALA A 380 4.19 15.19 6.93
CA ALA A 380 3.17 16.06 7.50
C ALA A 380 2.59 17.01 6.45
N PHE A 381 3.45 17.64 5.63
CA PHE A 381 3.04 18.48 4.51
C PHE A 381 2.11 17.73 3.54
N PHE A 382 2.53 16.54 3.09
CA PHE A 382 1.73 15.72 2.18
C PHE A 382 0.40 15.30 2.81
N ARG A 383 0.39 14.90 4.09
CA ARG A 383 -0.84 14.53 4.81
C ARG A 383 -1.83 15.69 4.84
N GLY A 384 -1.39 16.89 5.22
CA GLY A 384 -2.24 18.09 5.26
C GLY A 384 -2.83 18.41 3.89
N LEU A 385 -1.99 18.41 2.85
CA LEU A 385 -2.41 18.61 1.47
C LEU A 385 -3.45 17.57 1.01
N ALA A 386 -3.20 16.29 1.27
CA ALA A 386 -4.09 15.20 0.88
C ALA A 386 -5.44 15.26 1.62
N THR A 387 -5.44 15.57 2.92
CA THR A 387 -6.67 15.70 3.72
C THR A 387 -7.57 16.79 3.18
N ASP A 388 -7.02 17.99 2.96
CA ASP A 388 -7.79 19.13 2.48
C ASP A 388 -8.25 18.95 1.03
N PHE A 389 -7.43 18.32 0.19
CA PHE A 389 -7.81 17.97 -1.17
C PHE A 389 -8.93 16.92 -1.21
N CYS A 390 -8.86 15.87 -0.41
CA CYS A 390 -9.90 14.84 -0.34
C CYS A 390 -11.21 15.41 0.22
N ALA A 391 -11.14 16.28 1.24
CA ALA A 391 -12.31 16.97 1.77
C ALA A 391 -13.02 17.80 0.70
N MET A 392 -12.26 18.55 -0.12
CA MET A 392 -12.81 19.26 -1.28
C MET A 392 -13.45 18.30 -2.30
N ALA A 393 -12.72 17.25 -2.71
CA ALA A 393 -13.18 16.32 -3.73
C ALA A 393 -14.47 15.60 -3.30
N PHE A 394 -14.55 15.18 -2.04
CA PHE A 394 -15.70 14.42 -1.54
C PHE A 394 -16.90 15.30 -1.24
N ALA A 395 -16.69 16.58 -0.89
CA ALA A 395 -17.77 17.55 -0.85
C ALA A 395 -18.42 17.71 -2.23
N PHE A 396 -17.64 17.84 -3.31
CA PHE A 396 -18.19 17.85 -4.67
C PHE A 396 -18.96 16.56 -5.00
N LEU A 397 -18.40 15.39 -4.67
CA LEU A 397 -19.06 14.10 -4.89
C LEU A 397 -20.41 14.00 -4.16
N GLY A 398 -20.53 14.56 -2.95
CA GLY A 398 -21.79 14.63 -2.21
C GLY A 398 -22.91 15.38 -2.95
N HIS A 399 -22.56 16.23 -3.92
CA HIS A 399 -23.49 16.94 -4.79
C HIS A 399 -23.67 16.28 -6.17
N GLY A 400 -23.12 15.08 -6.37
CA GLY A 400 -23.15 14.41 -7.68
C GLY A 400 -22.30 15.09 -8.75
N VAL A 401 -21.31 15.91 -8.36
CA VAL A 401 -20.46 16.67 -9.27
C VAL A 401 -18.98 16.33 -9.02
N LEU A 402 -18.15 16.33 -10.05
CA LEU A 402 -16.71 16.20 -9.91
C LEU A 402 -15.98 17.03 -10.97
N PRO A 403 -15.28 18.11 -10.59
CA PRO A 403 -14.35 18.79 -11.48
C PRO A 403 -13.23 17.86 -11.96
N GLU A 404 -12.54 18.20 -13.04
CA GLU A 404 -11.37 17.42 -13.47
C GLU A 404 -10.16 17.67 -12.55
N LEU A 405 -10.08 16.95 -11.44
CA LEU A 405 -9.12 17.18 -10.35
C LEU A 405 -7.69 16.64 -10.61
N HIS A 406 -7.20 16.69 -11.84
CA HIS A 406 -5.80 16.41 -12.12
C HIS A 406 -4.90 17.61 -11.77
N GLY A 407 -3.62 17.38 -11.51
CA GLY A 407 -2.73 18.41 -10.94
C GLY A 407 -2.60 19.72 -11.74
N GLN A 408 -2.86 19.72 -13.04
CA GLN A 408 -2.82 20.95 -13.85
C GLN A 408 -4.06 21.85 -13.66
N ASN A 409 -5.24 21.31 -13.33
CA ASN A 409 -6.49 22.09 -13.23
C ASN A 409 -6.77 22.58 -11.80
N VAL A 410 -5.96 22.13 -10.84
CA VAL A 410 -6.06 22.53 -9.44
C VAL A 410 -4.82 23.35 -9.09
N VAL A 411 -5.01 24.63 -8.78
CA VAL A 411 -3.97 25.50 -8.24
C VAL A 411 -4.13 25.54 -6.74
N VAL A 412 -3.06 25.27 -5.99
CA VAL A 412 -3.06 25.37 -4.53
C VAL A 412 -2.46 26.71 -4.11
N LEU A 413 -3.12 27.36 -3.15
CA LEU A 413 -2.59 28.49 -2.40
C LEU A 413 -2.00 27.96 -1.11
N LEU A 414 -0.68 28.06 -0.95
CA LEU A 414 0.03 27.61 0.24
C LEU A 414 0.40 28.81 1.13
N SER A 415 0.09 28.71 2.41
CA SER A 415 0.59 29.58 3.48
C SER A 415 1.56 28.80 4.38
N GLY A 416 2.16 29.47 5.38
CA GLY A 416 3.06 28.82 6.34
C GLY A 416 2.44 27.66 7.13
N ASP A 417 1.10 27.61 7.23
CA ASP A 417 0.35 26.58 7.96
C ASP A 417 -0.19 25.46 7.04
N GLY A 418 0.11 25.49 5.73
CA GLY A 418 -0.36 24.50 4.75
C GLY A 418 -1.30 25.07 3.66
N PRO A 419 -2.20 24.24 3.08
CA PRO A 419 -3.12 24.69 2.03
C PRO A 419 -4.17 25.68 2.57
N ALA A 420 -4.13 26.91 2.09
CA ALA A 420 -5.14 27.93 2.38
C ALA A 420 -6.40 27.75 1.52
N ARG A 421 -6.23 27.49 0.21
CA ARG A 421 -7.34 27.33 -0.74
C ARG A 421 -6.93 26.57 -2.00
N PHE A 422 -7.90 25.97 -2.68
CA PHE A 422 -7.76 25.40 -4.01
C PHE A 422 -8.50 26.27 -5.03
N VAL A 423 -7.83 26.65 -6.11
CA VAL A 423 -8.39 27.41 -7.22
C VAL A 423 -8.56 26.49 -8.42
N LEU A 424 -9.80 26.28 -8.84
CA LEU A 424 -10.16 25.44 -9.98
C LEU A 424 -10.17 26.24 -11.28
N ARG A 425 -9.77 25.60 -12.37
CA ARG A 425 -9.75 26.14 -13.73
C ARG A 425 -10.01 25.03 -14.75
N ASP A 426 -10.24 25.40 -16.01
CA ASP A 426 -10.61 24.48 -17.09
C ASP A 426 -11.94 23.75 -16.79
N HIS A 427 -13.05 24.51 -16.77
CA HIS A 427 -14.36 24.01 -16.36
C HIS A 427 -15.12 23.23 -17.44
N ASP A 428 -14.51 23.00 -18.61
CA ASP A 428 -15.12 22.35 -19.77
C ASP A 428 -15.34 20.83 -19.60
N THR A 429 -14.76 20.24 -18.55
CA THR A 429 -14.76 18.79 -18.29
C THR A 429 -15.30 18.41 -16.90
N VAL A 430 -16.10 19.26 -16.28
CA VAL A 430 -16.79 18.94 -15.03
C VAL A 430 -17.78 17.79 -15.27
N ARG A 431 -17.60 16.71 -14.51
CA ARG A 431 -18.39 15.49 -14.61
C ARG A 431 -19.54 15.54 -13.62
N VAL A 432 -20.66 14.95 -14.00
CA VAL A 432 -21.88 14.92 -13.20
C VAL A 432 -22.49 13.53 -13.16
N CYS A 433 -23.22 13.24 -12.09
CA CYS A 433 -24.04 12.05 -11.92
C CYS A 433 -25.49 12.50 -11.65
N PRO A 434 -26.38 12.49 -12.66
CA PRO A 434 -27.72 13.07 -12.55
C PRO A 434 -28.55 12.54 -11.37
N GLN A 435 -28.40 11.25 -11.02
CA GLN A 435 -29.07 10.66 -9.86
C GLN A 435 -28.65 11.35 -8.55
N TRP A 436 -27.35 11.38 -8.25
CA TRP A 436 -26.82 12.04 -7.05
C TRP A 436 -27.06 13.55 -7.03
N MET A 437 -27.02 14.21 -8.20
CA MET A 437 -27.40 15.63 -8.28
C MET A 437 -28.85 15.83 -7.87
N SER A 438 -29.76 14.98 -8.35
CA SER A 438 -31.18 15.03 -7.97
C SER A 438 -31.36 14.80 -6.47
N ASP A 439 -30.66 13.82 -5.90
CA ASP A 439 -30.70 13.51 -4.47
C ASP A 439 -30.18 14.67 -3.61
N ALA A 440 -29.16 15.39 -4.09
CA ALA A 440 -28.57 16.55 -3.43
C ALA A 440 -29.26 17.89 -3.75
N GLY A 441 -30.22 17.92 -4.68
CA GLY A 441 -30.85 19.16 -5.16
C GLY A 441 -29.94 20.06 -6.00
N THR A 442 -28.88 19.51 -6.61
CA THR A 442 -27.94 20.26 -7.45
C THR A 442 -28.54 20.49 -8.85
N PRO A 443 -28.48 21.73 -9.39
CA PRO A 443 -29.05 22.04 -10.70
C PRO A 443 -28.26 21.40 -11.85
N ASP A 444 -28.97 20.79 -12.81
CA ASP A 444 -28.38 20.25 -14.04
C ASP A 444 -27.79 21.39 -14.90
N PRO A 445 -26.49 21.35 -15.26
CA PRO A 445 -25.87 22.36 -16.12
C PRO A 445 -26.41 22.38 -17.56
N GLY A 446 -27.09 21.33 -18.03
CA GLY A 446 -27.67 21.25 -19.36
C GLY A 446 -26.61 21.22 -20.47
N TYR A 447 -25.62 20.33 -20.34
CA TYR A 447 -24.51 20.23 -21.29
C TYR A 447 -24.95 19.93 -22.72
N ARG A 448 -24.26 20.53 -23.69
CA ARG A 448 -24.36 20.17 -25.11
C ARG A 448 -23.47 18.97 -25.39
N ILE A 449 -24.10 17.82 -25.57
CA ILE A 449 -23.42 16.54 -25.83
C ILE A 449 -23.88 16.00 -27.19
N LYS A 450 -22.98 15.33 -27.91
CA LYS A 450 -23.30 14.69 -29.19
C LYS A 450 -24.23 13.49 -28.96
N PRO A 451 -25.42 13.44 -29.56
CA PRO A 451 -26.32 12.29 -29.43
C PRO A 451 -25.64 10.98 -29.86
N GLY A 452 -25.75 9.93 -29.04
CA GLY A 452 -25.22 8.59 -29.33
C GLY A 452 -23.69 8.45 -29.25
N ALA A 453 -22.94 9.49 -28.88
CA ALA A 453 -21.51 9.38 -28.63
C ALA A 453 -21.25 8.85 -27.20
N PRO A 454 -20.18 8.06 -26.98
CA PRO A 454 -19.71 7.76 -25.62
C PRO A 454 -19.47 9.07 -24.88
N GLN A 455 -20.15 9.26 -23.75
CA GLN A 455 -20.03 10.47 -22.95
C GLN A 455 -19.06 10.24 -21.78
N SER A 456 -18.39 11.30 -21.36
CA SER A 456 -17.57 11.31 -20.15
C SER A 456 -17.94 12.43 -19.18
N LEU A 457 -19.03 13.16 -19.47
CA LEU A 457 -19.47 14.34 -18.70
C LEU A 457 -20.68 14.03 -17.82
N SER A 458 -21.57 13.11 -18.21
CA SER A 458 -22.82 12.84 -17.50
C SER A 458 -22.93 11.34 -17.25
N LEU A 459 -22.36 10.88 -16.15
CA LEU A 459 -22.19 9.47 -15.80
C LEU A 459 -23.48 8.89 -15.19
N ASP A 460 -23.78 7.64 -15.53
CA ASP A 460 -25.03 7.00 -15.12
C ASP A 460 -24.93 6.38 -13.71
N ALA A 461 -23.70 6.08 -13.25
CA ALA A 461 -23.44 5.44 -11.97
C ALA A 461 -22.51 6.28 -11.07
N PRO A 462 -22.82 6.43 -9.78
CA PRO A 462 -21.95 7.12 -8.82
C PRO A 462 -20.53 6.56 -8.74
N GLU A 463 -20.38 5.25 -8.86
CA GLU A 463 -19.09 4.57 -8.82
C GLU A 463 -18.18 5.01 -9.98
N GLU A 464 -18.75 5.34 -11.14
CA GLU A 464 -17.98 5.90 -12.26
C GLU A 464 -17.47 7.31 -11.93
N LEU A 465 -18.28 8.14 -11.27
CA LEU A 465 -17.88 9.47 -10.82
C LEU A 465 -16.76 9.39 -9.77
N ILE A 466 -16.90 8.51 -8.78
CA ILE A 466 -15.85 8.20 -7.79
C ILE A 466 -14.58 7.67 -8.49
N GLY A 467 -14.74 6.88 -9.54
CA GLY A 467 -13.65 6.37 -10.38
C GLY A 467 -12.76 7.46 -10.97
N TYR A 468 -13.32 8.61 -11.33
CA TYR A 468 -12.53 9.76 -11.78
C TYR A 468 -11.75 10.43 -10.64
N ALA A 469 -12.27 10.42 -9.41
CA ALA A 469 -11.53 10.89 -8.24
C ALA A 469 -10.38 9.92 -7.90
N GLN A 470 -10.62 8.60 -7.94
CA GLN A 470 -9.60 7.57 -7.76
C GLN A 470 -8.46 7.70 -8.77
N THR A 471 -8.79 7.90 -10.04
CA THR A 471 -7.80 7.96 -11.12
C THR A 471 -7.11 9.33 -11.19
N LEU A 472 -7.83 10.40 -11.49
CA LEU A 472 -7.22 11.70 -11.78
C LEU A 472 -6.81 12.44 -10.50
N GLY A 473 -7.64 12.37 -9.46
CA GLY A 473 -7.38 13.03 -8.18
C GLY A 473 -6.34 12.32 -7.33
N ILE A 474 -6.44 10.99 -7.20
CA ILE A 474 -5.57 10.23 -6.31
C ILE A 474 -4.37 9.62 -7.06
N GLN A 475 -4.60 8.73 -8.03
CA GLN A 475 -3.52 7.98 -8.70
C GLN A 475 -2.59 8.85 -9.56
N VAL A 476 -3.09 9.93 -10.16
CA VAL A 476 -2.29 10.82 -11.03
C VAL A 476 -1.81 12.07 -10.28
N ASN A 477 -2.72 12.76 -9.59
CA ASN A 477 -2.38 14.02 -8.91
C ASN A 477 -1.66 13.77 -7.58
N LEU A 478 -2.36 13.32 -6.54
CA LEU A 478 -1.75 13.12 -5.21
C LEU A 478 -0.58 12.13 -5.22
N TYR A 479 -0.71 11.00 -5.93
CA TYR A 479 0.39 10.04 -6.02
C TYR A 479 1.56 10.55 -6.86
N GLY A 480 1.33 11.42 -7.86
CA GLY A 480 2.41 12.09 -8.58
C GLY A 480 3.26 12.97 -7.65
N ILE A 481 2.61 13.65 -6.70
CA ILE A 481 3.28 14.43 -5.63
C ILE A 481 4.00 13.48 -4.66
N ALA A 482 3.34 12.41 -4.24
CA ALA A 482 3.92 11.43 -3.33
C ALA A 482 5.18 10.77 -3.91
N ASP A 483 5.17 10.37 -5.19
CA ASP A 483 6.36 9.79 -5.85
C ASP A 483 7.51 10.79 -5.93
N ALA A 484 7.21 12.07 -6.15
CA ALA A 484 8.23 13.12 -6.18
C ALA A 484 8.87 13.32 -4.80
N ILE A 485 8.06 13.43 -3.74
CA ILE A 485 8.51 13.53 -2.35
C ILE A 485 9.33 12.30 -1.95
N ALA A 486 8.80 11.09 -2.20
CA ALA A 486 9.47 9.85 -1.85
C ALA A 486 10.87 9.75 -2.45
N ARG A 487 11.03 10.17 -3.72
CA ARG A 487 12.34 10.16 -4.38
C ARG A 487 13.29 11.22 -3.87
N HIS A 488 12.79 12.43 -3.57
CA HIS A 488 13.63 13.53 -3.13
C HIS A 488 14.22 13.27 -1.73
N TYR A 489 13.39 12.75 -0.82
CA TYR A 489 13.75 12.51 0.58
C TYR A 489 14.14 11.05 0.87
N ASP A 490 14.26 10.19 -0.15
CA ASP A 490 14.54 8.76 -0.03
C ASP A 490 13.58 8.03 0.94
N LEU A 491 12.30 8.40 0.87
CA LEU A 491 11.26 7.79 1.69
C LEU A 491 10.66 6.57 0.99
N ASP A 492 10.33 5.57 1.79
CA ASP A 492 9.47 4.48 1.37
C ASP A 492 8.07 5.02 1.02
N GLU A 493 7.62 4.81 -0.22
CA GLU A 493 6.32 5.32 -0.69
C GLU A 493 5.13 4.82 0.16
N ARG A 494 5.28 3.71 0.89
CA ARG A 494 4.28 3.18 1.82
C ARG A 494 3.96 4.14 2.97
N VAL A 495 4.91 5.01 3.35
CA VAL A 495 4.69 6.07 4.35
C VAL A 495 3.68 7.09 3.83
N LEU A 496 3.80 7.48 2.56
CA LEU A 496 2.89 8.45 1.93
C LEU A 496 1.54 7.82 1.60
N TRP A 497 1.50 6.53 1.23
CA TRP A 497 0.23 5.79 1.11
C TRP A 497 -0.54 5.70 2.42
N ARG A 498 0.15 5.61 3.57
CA ARG A 498 -0.49 5.68 4.89
C ARG A 498 -1.09 7.06 5.15
N ALA A 499 -0.31 8.11 4.92
CA ALA A 499 -0.81 9.48 5.05
C ALA A 499 -2.04 9.73 4.16
N LEU A 500 -2.04 9.18 2.95
CA LEU A 500 -3.18 9.24 2.04
C LEU A 500 -4.37 8.40 2.53
N ALA A 501 -4.14 7.21 3.08
CA ALA A 501 -5.20 6.38 3.66
C ALA A 501 -5.88 7.09 4.84
N ASP A 502 -5.11 7.77 5.68
CA ASP A 502 -5.61 8.59 6.78
C ASP A 502 -6.44 9.76 6.23
N ALA A 503 -5.89 10.52 5.28
CA ALA A 503 -6.58 11.64 4.63
C ALA A 503 -7.92 11.23 3.99
N VAL A 504 -7.96 10.12 3.25
CA VAL A 504 -9.18 9.61 2.62
C VAL A 504 -10.19 9.16 3.68
N THR A 505 -9.74 8.47 4.73
CA THR A 505 -10.64 8.01 5.80
C THR A 505 -11.27 9.20 6.52
N THR A 506 -10.45 10.17 6.93
CA THR A 506 -10.94 11.40 7.59
C THR A 506 -11.91 12.18 6.70
N ALA A 507 -11.62 12.29 5.40
CA ALA A 507 -12.51 12.99 4.48
C ALA A 507 -13.85 12.25 4.28
N ILE A 508 -13.86 10.91 4.25
CA ILE A 508 -15.09 10.10 4.18
C ILE A 508 -15.90 10.24 5.47
N ASP A 509 -15.25 10.23 6.63
CA ASP A 509 -15.93 10.37 7.93
C ASP A 509 -16.65 11.73 8.06
N VAL A 510 -16.11 12.77 7.43
CA VAL A 510 -16.73 14.11 7.38
C VAL A 510 -17.83 14.20 6.31
N ALA A 511 -17.57 13.69 5.09
CA ALA A 511 -18.53 13.77 4.00
C ALA A 511 -19.76 12.86 4.19
N GLY A 512 -19.57 11.73 4.88
CA GLY A 512 -20.55 10.65 4.98
C GLY A 512 -20.73 9.87 3.67
N GLY A 513 -21.49 8.77 3.73
CA GLY A 513 -21.89 8.00 2.55
C GLY A 513 -21.24 6.62 2.44
N ASP A 514 -22.07 5.58 2.53
CA ASP A 514 -21.64 4.18 2.43
C ASP A 514 -21.00 3.86 1.07
N THR A 515 -21.47 4.48 -0.01
CA THR A 515 -20.92 4.29 -1.36
C THR A 515 -19.48 4.77 -1.48
N LEU A 516 -19.11 5.89 -0.85
CA LEU A 516 -17.72 6.38 -0.83
C LEU A 516 -16.82 5.40 -0.08
N ARG A 517 -17.25 4.95 1.11
CA ARG A 517 -16.52 3.96 1.91
C ARG A 517 -16.35 2.65 1.15
N ALA A 518 -17.43 2.13 0.59
CA ALA A 518 -17.43 0.88 -0.17
C ALA A 518 -16.48 0.95 -1.38
N THR A 519 -16.50 2.05 -2.13
CA THR A 519 -15.74 2.18 -3.38
C THR A 519 -14.26 2.54 -3.14
N LEU A 520 -13.97 3.42 -2.18
CA LEU A 520 -12.60 3.88 -1.90
C LEU A 520 -11.84 2.94 -0.96
N LEU A 521 -12.49 2.43 0.09
CA LEU A 521 -11.79 1.70 1.16
C LEU A 521 -12.00 0.18 1.11
N ASP A 522 -13.19 -0.29 0.70
CA ASP A 522 -13.54 -1.72 0.78
C ASP A 522 -13.36 -2.48 -0.54
N ALA A 523 -13.56 -1.82 -1.68
CA ALA A 523 -13.44 -2.42 -3.00
C ALA A 523 -12.07 -3.10 -3.16
N PRO A 524 -12.01 -4.33 -3.70
CA PRO A 524 -10.75 -5.04 -3.87
C PRO A 524 -9.82 -4.33 -4.85
N ASP A 525 -10.40 -3.69 -5.86
CA ASP A 525 -9.69 -3.04 -6.95
C ASP A 525 -10.23 -1.62 -7.18
N TRP A 526 -9.38 -0.77 -7.72
CA TRP A 526 -9.71 0.56 -8.21
C TRP A 526 -9.63 0.61 -9.74
N PRO A 527 -10.47 1.44 -10.39
CA PRO A 527 -10.28 1.75 -11.79
C PRO A 527 -8.92 2.45 -11.98
N SER A 528 -8.24 2.14 -13.08
CA SER A 528 -7.00 2.80 -13.47
C SER A 528 -7.09 3.36 -14.87
N ARG A 529 -6.46 4.51 -15.12
CA ARG A 529 -6.46 5.15 -16.44
C ARG A 529 -5.29 4.64 -17.25
N GLN A 530 -5.55 3.71 -18.17
CA GLN A 530 -4.57 3.24 -19.14
C GLN A 530 -4.38 4.25 -20.26
N VAL A 531 -3.13 4.54 -20.62
CA VAL A 531 -2.74 5.57 -21.60
C VAL A 531 -1.84 5.02 -22.71
N LEU A 532 -0.91 4.11 -22.41
CA LEU A 532 0.05 3.63 -23.40
C LEU A 532 -0.56 2.56 -24.33
N GLY A 533 -1.24 1.55 -23.77
CA GLY A 533 -1.92 0.51 -24.53
C GLY A 533 -2.95 1.07 -25.51
N PRO A 534 -3.86 1.97 -25.07
CA PRO A 534 -4.78 2.68 -25.97
C PRO A 534 -4.06 3.48 -27.06
N LEU A 535 -3.01 4.24 -26.71
CA LEU A 535 -2.23 5.00 -27.69
C LEU A 535 -1.56 4.09 -28.73
N LEU A 536 -1.07 2.91 -28.35
CA LEU A 536 -0.51 1.91 -29.26
C LEU A 536 -1.56 1.25 -30.16
N ARG A 537 -2.81 1.12 -29.70
CA ARG A 537 -3.91 0.55 -30.48
C ARG A 537 -4.47 1.52 -31.51
N THR A 538 -4.77 2.74 -31.11
CA THR A 538 -5.50 3.71 -31.94
C THR A 538 -4.61 4.78 -32.57
N GLY A 539 -3.41 5.00 -32.04
CA GLY A 539 -2.57 6.14 -32.40
C GLY A 539 -3.15 7.46 -31.89
N ARG A 540 -2.64 8.56 -32.44
CA ARG A 540 -3.11 9.92 -32.11
C ARG A 540 -4.56 10.08 -32.57
N ASN A 541 -5.38 10.70 -31.73
CA ASN A 541 -6.76 11.04 -32.05
C ASN A 541 -6.82 12.43 -32.71
N ALA A 542 -7.70 12.59 -33.71
CA ALA A 542 -8.02 13.89 -34.30
C ALA A 542 -8.76 14.80 -33.30
N GLY A 543 -9.50 14.20 -32.36
CA GLY A 543 -10.24 14.92 -31.33
C GLY A 543 -9.37 15.47 -30.19
N VAL A 544 -10.04 16.21 -29.30
CA VAL A 544 -9.44 16.90 -28.13
C VAL A 544 -9.15 15.99 -26.94
N SER A 545 -9.62 14.74 -26.97
CA SER A 545 -9.47 13.78 -25.86
C SER A 545 -8.35 12.78 -26.14
N MET A 546 -7.46 12.61 -25.15
CA MET A 546 -6.37 11.64 -25.18
C MET A 546 -6.90 10.20 -25.31
N PRO A 547 -6.30 9.36 -26.17
CA PRO A 547 -6.57 7.92 -26.20
C PRO A 547 -6.34 7.30 -24.83
N ALA A 548 -7.38 6.70 -24.27
CA ALA A 548 -7.31 6.06 -22.97
C ALA A 548 -8.38 4.98 -22.82
N ALA A 549 -8.14 4.06 -21.90
CA ALA A 549 -9.09 3.04 -21.49
C ALA A 549 -9.13 2.94 -19.97
N THR A 550 -10.17 2.30 -19.45
CA THR A 550 -10.28 1.98 -18.03
C THR A 550 -9.72 0.57 -17.82
N GLY A 551 -8.63 0.48 -17.08
CA GLY A 551 -8.09 -0.77 -16.53
C GLY A 551 -8.45 -0.91 -15.05
N SER A 552 -7.82 -1.86 -14.39
CA SER A 552 -8.00 -2.13 -12.96
C SER A 552 -6.63 -2.26 -12.27
N VAL A 553 -6.53 -1.76 -11.04
CA VAL A 553 -5.37 -1.92 -10.16
C VAL A 553 -5.85 -2.34 -8.77
N PRO A 554 -5.06 -3.10 -7.99
CA PRO A 554 -5.43 -3.41 -6.60
C PRO A 554 -5.69 -2.14 -5.80
N ASN A 555 -6.70 -2.15 -4.93
CA ASN A 555 -6.99 -1.01 -4.08
C ASN A 555 -5.80 -0.78 -3.12
N PRO A 556 -5.11 0.38 -3.22
CA PRO A 556 -3.89 0.61 -2.46
C PRO A 556 -4.14 0.77 -0.94
N LEU A 557 -5.36 1.09 -0.53
CA LEU A 557 -5.72 1.40 0.86
C LEU A 557 -6.25 0.19 1.64
N ARG A 558 -6.83 -0.79 0.93
CA ARG A 558 -7.52 -1.95 1.53
C ARG A 558 -6.61 -2.81 2.43
N PRO A 559 -5.38 -3.20 2.03
CA PRO A 559 -4.52 -4.04 2.87
C PRO A 559 -4.10 -3.36 4.18
N LEU A 560 -3.78 -2.07 4.13
CA LEU A 560 -3.44 -1.29 5.32
C LEU A 560 -4.62 -1.18 6.28
N ARG A 561 -5.83 -0.94 5.75
CA ARG A 561 -7.05 -0.88 6.55
C ARG A 561 -7.36 -2.22 7.23
N ALA A 562 -7.26 -3.33 6.49
CA ALA A 562 -7.43 -4.67 7.04
C ALA A 562 -6.38 -4.99 8.13
N ALA A 563 -5.12 -4.61 7.92
CA ALA A 563 -4.06 -4.77 8.92
C ALA A 563 -4.32 -3.94 10.20
N ARG A 564 -4.77 -2.68 10.05
CA ARG A 564 -5.16 -1.83 11.19
C ARG A 564 -6.33 -2.42 11.95
N ARG A 565 -7.38 -2.89 11.26
CA ARG A 565 -8.52 -3.59 11.89
C ARG A 565 -8.06 -4.80 12.69
N ALA A 566 -7.20 -5.64 12.11
CA ALA A 566 -6.65 -6.81 12.77
C ALA A 566 -5.80 -6.45 14.01
N SER A 567 -5.03 -5.35 13.94
CA SER A 567 -4.26 -4.83 15.07
C SER A 567 -5.16 -4.28 16.18
N ARG A 568 -6.17 -3.45 15.85
CA ARG A 568 -7.16 -2.93 16.82
C ARG A 568 -7.82 -4.06 17.61
N GLN A 569 -8.29 -5.10 16.90
CA GLN A 569 -8.92 -6.25 17.55
C GLN A 569 -7.98 -6.94 18.54
N ARG A 570 -6.70 -7.11 18.20
CA ARG A 570 -5.71 -7.75 19.09
C ARG A 570 -5.37 -6.90 20.29
N LEU A 571 -5.22 -5.59 20.11
CA LEU A 571 -4.98 -4.65 21.20
C LEU A 571 -6.15 -4.61 22.16
N LEU A 572 -7.39 -4.51 21.65
CA LEU A 572 -8.59 -4.54 22.49
C LEU A 572 -8.77 -5.88 23.20
N ASN A 573 -8.61 -7.01 22.51
CA ASN A 573 -8.71 -8.33 23.14
C ASN A 573 -7.63 -8.53 24.22
N ALA A 574 -6.38 -8.11 23.97
CA ALA A 574 -5.32 -8.17 24.97
C ALA A 574 -5.63 -7.23 26.15
N TYR A 575 -5.99 -5.98 25.89
CA TYR A 575 -6.31 -5.00 26.93
C TYR A 575 -7.48 -5.44 27.81
N LEU A 576 -8.62 -5.84 27.24
CA LEU A 576 -9.79 -6.28 28.01
C LEU A 576 -9.47 -7.51 28.86
N ARG A 577 -8.79 -8.49 28.27
CA ARG A 577 -8.41 -9.73 28.95
C ARG A 577 -7.44 -9.48 30.10
N GLU A 578 -6.48 -8.58 29.91
CA GLU A 578 -5.41 -8.33 30.87
C GLU A 578 -5.78 -7.32 31.96
N SER A 579 -6.70 -6.39 31.67
CA SER A 579 -7.23 -5.44 32.64
C SER A 579 -8.42 -5.97 33.44
N GLY A 580 -9.00 -7.10 33.04
CA GLY A 580 -10.24 -7.65 33.61
C GLY A 580 -11.50 -6.83 33.29
N ARG A 581 -11.40 -5.82 32.41
CA ARG A 581 -12.54 -4.98 32.02
C ARG A 581 -13.43 -5.71 31.03
N THR A 582 -14.74 -5.52 31.17
CA THR A 582 -15.74 -6.14 30.28
C THR A 582 -16.47 -5.08 29.46
N PRO A 583 -16.61 -5.24 28.13
CA PRO A 583 -17.37 -4.32 27.30
C PRO A 583 -18.88 -4.40 27.60
N THR A 584 -19.48 -3.29 28.04
CA THR A 584 -20.91 -3.18 28.36
C THR A 584 -21.74 -2.72 27.17
N PRO A 585 -22.80 -3.46 26.75
CA PRO A 585 -23.66 -3.04 25.64
C PRO A 585 -24.35 -1.70 25.92
N THR A 586 -24.47 -0.84 24.90
CA THR A 586 -25.16 0.47 24.99
C THR A 586 -26.57 0.46 24.40
N GLY A 587 -27.03 -0.66 23.82
CA GLY A 587 -28.38 -0.84 23.29
C GLY A 587 -28.57 -0.44 21.82
N ASP A 588 -27.62 0.29 21.25
CA ASP A 588 -27.52 0.73 19.84
C ASP A 588 -26.62 -0.18 18.99
N GLY A 589 -26.36 -1.41 19.45
CA GLY A 589 -25.42 -2.34 18.81
C GLY A 589 -23.94 -2.06 19.10
N LEU A 590 -23.64 -1.04 19.91
CA LEU A 590 -22.29 -0.71 20.37
C LEU A 590 -22.03 -1.27 21.78
N ALA A 591 -20.76 -1.25 22.17
CA ALA A 591 -20.32 -1.54 23.52
C ALA A 591 -19.37 -0.47 24.03
N ARG A 592 -19.50 -0.15 25.32
CA ARG A 592 -18.70 0.79 26.07
C ARG A 592 -17.62 0.05 26.85
N VAL A 593 -16.37 0.49 26.71
CA VAL A 593 -15.21 0.01 27.45
C VAL A 593 -14.71 1.17 28.30
N PRO A 594 -14.95 1.18 29.62
CA PRO A 594 -14.49 2.28 30.47
C PRO A 594 -12.96 2.37 30.46
N LEU A 595 -12.44 3.59 30.57
CA LEU A 595 -11.02 3.94 30.75
C LEU A 595 -10.78 4.43 32.20
N GLY A 596 -9.53 4.47 32.64
CA GLY A 596 -9.16 4.73 34.04
C GLY A 596 -9.45 6.15 34.52
N ASP A 597 -9.69 7.08 33.59
CA ASP A 597 -9.89 8.51 33.83
C ASP A 597 -11.34 8.98 33.63
N GLY A 598 -12.30 8.05 33.54
CA GLY A 598 -13.72 8.36 33.37
C GLY A 598 -14.18 8.51 31.91
N ARG A 599 -13.26 8.53 30.94
CA ARG A 599 -13.59 8.36 29.51
C ARG A 599 -13.99 6.91 29.21
N ALA A 600 -14.51 6.65 28.01
CA ALA A 600 -14.75 5.29 27.54
C ALA A 600 -14.46 5.15 26.05
N LEU A 601 -14.00 3.98 25.63
CA LEU A 601 -14.03 3.60 24.22
C LEU A 601 -15.42 3.07 23.89
N VAL A 602 -15.96 3.48 22.76
CA VAL A 602 -17.21 2.97 22.19
C VAL A 602 -16.87 2.27 20.90
N VAL A 603 -17.33 1.03 20.73
CA VAL A 603 -17.02 0.21 19.56
C VAL A 603 -18.15 -0.80 19.30
N ALA A 604 -18.45 -1.08 18.02
CA ALA A 604 -19.37 -2.15 17.67
C ALA A 604 -18.74 -3.51 17.99
N VAL A 605 -19.45 -4.39 18.71
CA VAL A 605 -19.00 -5.76 18.98
C VAL A 605 -19.75 -6.70 18.05
N ARG A 606 -19.07 -7.18 16.99
CA ARG A 606 -19.66 -8.07 15.97
C ARG A 606 -19.79 -9.51 16.48
N TYR A 607 -18.89 -9.93 17.35
CA TYR A 607 -18.95 -11.22 18.02
C TYR A 607 -18.50 -11.10 19.46
N ARG A 608 -19.34 -11.57 20.39
CA ARG A 608 -19.04 -11.59 21.82
C ARG A 608 -18.60 -13.01 22.22
N SER A 609 -17.30 -13.18 22.37
CA SER A 609 -16.70 -14.41 22.91
C SER A 609 -16.87 -14.52 24.43
N GLU A 610 -17.11 -15.73 24.94
CA GLU A 610 -17.09 -16.00 26.39
C GLU A 610 -15.66 -16.03 26.93
N PHE A 611 -14.70 -16.42 26.09
CA PHE A 611 -13.28 -16.50 26.41
C PHE A 611 -12.50 -15.19 26.13
N GLY A 612 -13.19 -14.15 25.66
CA GLY A 612 -12.59 -12.83 25.39
C GLY A 612 -11.99 -12.66 23.99
N HIS A 613 -12.15 -13.63 23.09
CA HIS A 613 -11.75 -13.50 21.68
C HIS A 613 -12.82 -12.73 20.87
N HIS A 614 -13.10 -11.48 21.26
CA HIS A 614 -14.12 -10.67 20.62
C HIS A 614 -13.72 -10.25 19.20
N THR A 615 -14.73 -9.93 18.38
CA THR A 615 -14.52 -9.22 17.10
C THR A 615 -15.29 -7.91 17.09
N TYR A 616 -14.72 -6.93 16.40
CA TYR A 616 -15.17 -5.54 16.46
C TYR A 616 -15.54 -4.98 15.09
N GLY A 617 -16.31 -3.90 15.09
CA GLY A 617 -16.46 -2.99 13.96
C GLY A 617 -15.17 -2.23 13.67
N ASP A 618 -15.15 -1.53 12.54
CA ASP A 618 -13.96 -0.81 12.08
C ASP A 618 -13.79 0.51 12.82
N ASP A 619 -14.91 1.14 13.19
CA ASP A 619 -14.94 2.44 13.83
C ASP A 619 -14.91 2.31 15.35
N VAL A 620 -14.10 3.17 15.98
CA VAL A 620 -13.92 3.26 17.43
C VAL A 620 -14.01 4.73 17.79
N TRP A 621 -14.77 5.04 18.84
CA TRP A 621 -14.94 6.40 19.33
C TRP A 621 -14.42 6.53 20.76
N LEU A 622 -13.91 7.70 21.09
CA LEU A 622 -13.67 8.14 22.46
C LEU A 622 -14.90 8.88 22.95
N GLU A 623 -15.54 8.36 23.99
CA GLU A 623 -16.62 9.02 24.70
C GLU A 623 -16.05 9.75 25.92
N ARG A 624 -16.25 11.08 25.95
CA ARG A 624 -15.87 11.95 27.06
C ARG A 624 -16.87 11.82 28.21
N PRO A 625 -16.54 12.28 29.44
CA PRO A 625 -17.45 12.20 30.59
C PRO A 625 -18.78 12.95 30.41
N ASP A 626 -18.83 13.93 29.51
CA ASP A 626 -20.02 14.68 29.12
C ASP A 626 -20.89 13.95 28.06
N GLY A 627 -20.49 12.77 27.61
CA GLY A 627 -21.19 11.93 26.64
C GLY A 627 -20.88 12.24 25.17
N VAL A 628 -20.01 13.22 24.90
CA VAL A 628 -19.59 13.54 23.52
C VAL A 628 -18.68 12.44 22.98
N ARG A 629 -18.95 11.98 21.76
CA ARG A 629 -18.18 10.94 21.06
C ARG A 629 -17.33 11.55 19.94
N GLU A 630 -16.05 11.23 19.93
CA GLU A 630 -15.09 11.66 18.91
C GLU A 630 -14.46 10.43 18.25
N PRO A 631 -14.38 10.33 16.91
CA PRO A 631 -13.77 9.18 16.24
C PRO A 631 -12.28 9.09 16.56
N LEU A 632 -11.76 7.87 16.72
CA LEU A 632 -10.34 7.60 16.95
C LEU A 632 -9.67 6.93 15.75
N SER A 633 -8.53 7.48 15.34
CA SER A 633 -7.61 6.80 14.44
C SER A 633 -6.98 5.57 15.10
N HIS A 634 -6.28 4.74 14.30
CA HIS A 634 -5.60 3.55 14.83
C HIS A 634 -4.49 3.92 15.81
N ASP A 635 -3.72 4.95 15.46
CA ASP A 635 -2.55 5.36 16.22
C ASP A 635 -2.98 6.04 17.54
N GLU A 636 -4.04 6.87 17.52
CA GLU A 636 -4.61 7.44 18.74
C GLU A 636 -5.17 6.37 19.69
N LEU A 637 -5.86 5.35 19.16
CA LEU A 637 -6.32 4.22 19.97
C LEU A 637 -5.14 3.45 20.58
N ALA A 638 -4.09 3.18 19.80
CA ALA A 638 -2.91 2.47 20.29
C ALA A 638 -2.24 3.26 21.42
N THR A 639 -1.98 4.56 21.22
CA THR A 639 -1.41 5.45 22.25
C THR A 639 -2.27 5.47 23.51
N LEU A 640 -3.57 5.67 23.38
CA LEU A 640 -4.48 5.72 24.51
C LEU A 640 -4.49 4.40 25.30
N LEU A 641 -4.47 3.25 24.63
CA LEU A 641 -4.40 1.95 25.30
C LEU A 641 -3.04 1.73 25.98
N LEU A 642 -1.95 2.21 25.39
CA LEU A 642 -0.62 2.14 26.01
C LEU A 642 -0.53 3.01 27.27
N ASP A 643 -1.19 4.17 27.29
CA ASP A 643 -1.30 5.01 28.49
C ASP A 643 -2.04 4.30 29.63
N GLU A 644 -3.16 3.62 29.34
CA GLU A 644 -3.87 2.79 30.34
C GLU A 644 -3.00 1.63 30.84
N VAL A 645 -2.26 0.97 29.93
CA VAL A 645 -1.37 -0.14 30.26
C VAL A 645 -0.20 0.31 31.12
N ALA A 646 0.27 1.56 30.99
CA ALA A 646 1.31 2.11 31.84
C ALA A 646 0.92 2.07 33.32
N GLY A 647 -0.33 2.40 33.64
CA GLY A 647 -0.86 2.30 35.00
C GLY A 647 -0.90 0.85 35.50
N LEU A 648 -1.34 -0.09 34.65
CA LEU A 648 -1.40 -1.52 34.98
C LEU A 648 0.00 -2.13 35.18
N ALA A 649 0.95 -1.79 34.31
CA ALA A 649 2.33 -2.26 34.40
C ALA A 649 3.03 -1.71 35.66
N THR A 650 2.80 -0.43 35.99
CA THR A 650 3.32 0.17 37.22
C THR A 650 2.77 -0.54 38.46
N ALA A 651 1.48 -0.87 38.47
CA ALA A 651 0.88 -1.62 39.58
C ALA A 651 1.42 -3.05 39.70
N ALA A 652 1.72 -3.72 38.58
CA ALA A 652 2.19 -5.09 38.57
C ALA A 652 3.70 -5.25 38.85
N PHE A 653 4.53 -4.31 38.36
CA PHE A 653 5.99 -4.45 38.38
C PHE A 653 6.73 -3.30 39.09
N GLY A 654 6.07 -2.17 39.38
CA GLY A 654 6.71 -0.99 40.01
C GLY A 654 7.62 -0.17 39.09
N GLU A 655 7.67 -0.48 37.79
CA GLU A 655 8.52 0.17 36.78
C GLU A 655 7.65 0.81 35.68
N THR A 656 8.15 1.90 35.08
CA THR A 656 7.55 2.50 33.88
C THR A 656 8.12 1.83 32.63
N GLY A 657 7.24 1.38 31.75
CA GLY A 657 7.60 0.71 30.50
C GLY A 657 7.94 1.68 29.36
N ASP A 658 8.42 1.13 28.25
CA ASP A 658 8.76 1.87 27.03
C ASP A 658 7.58 1.85 26.03
N GLY A 659 6.63 2.77 26.26
CA GLY A 659 5.45 2.92 25.42
C GLY A 659 5.78 3.33 23.98
N GLU A 660 6.82 4.15 23.78
CA GLU A 660 7.22 4.62 22.46
C GLU A 660 7.76 3.48 21.59
N THR A 661 8.62 2.62 22.15
CA THR A 661 9.11 1.43 21.44
C THR A 661 7.98 0.47 21.12
N LEU A 662 7.04 0.23 22.05
CA LEU A 662 5.91 -0.65 21.77
C LEU A 662 4.98 -0.07 20.71
N ALA A 663 4.73 1.25 20.71
CA ALA A 663 3.98 1.93 19.65
C ALA A 663 4.63 1.74 18.28
N ARG A 664 5.95 1.94 18.15
CA ARG A 664 6.68 1.67 16.90
C ARG A 664 6.57 0.22 16.45
N GLN A 665 6.60 -0.73 17.38
CA GLN A 665 6.43 -2.15 17.06
C GLN A 665 5.00 -2.51 16.63
N ILE A 666 3.98 -1.85 17.18
CA ILE A 666 2.59 -1.97 16.72
C ILE A 666 2.50 -1.49 15.27
N THR A 667 3.08 -0.32 14.96
CA THR A 667 3.15 0.20 13.59
C THR A 667 3.88 -0.76 12.66
N SER A 668 5.06 -1.25 13.04
CA SER A 668 5.83 -2.26 12.29
C SER A 668 5.02 -3.55 12.04
N SER A 669 4.24 -4.00 13.03
CA SER A 669 3.37 -5.17 12.88
C SER A 669 2.24 -4.93 11.89
N VAL A 670 1.64 -3.73 11.89
CA VAL A 670 0.60 -3.33 10.91
C VAL A 670 1.18 -3.29 9.50
N GLU A 671 2.37 -2.72 9.33
CA GLU A 671 3.05 -2.65 8.03
C GLU A 671 3.39 -4.04 7.47
N ALA A 672 3.97 -4.92 8.29
CA ALA A 672 4.25 -6.30 7.91
C ALA A 672 2.97 -7.03 7.50
N THR A 673 1.90 -6.91 8.30
CA THR A 673 0.60 -7.51 8.00
C THR A 673 0.02 -6.97 6.69
N ALA A 674 0.07 -5.66 6.45
CA ALA A 674 -0.40 -5.06 5.21
C ALA A 674 0.36 -5.59 3.99
N ARG A 675 1.68 -5.79 4.10
CA ARG A 675 2.49 -6.43 3.05
C ARG A 675 2.08 -7.88 2.82
N TYR A 676 1.79 -8.64 3.88
CA TYR A 676 1.34 -10.03 3.75
C TYR A 676 -0.03 -10.16 3.06
N LEU A 677 -0.91 -9.18 3.29
CA LEU A 677 -2.22 -9.11 2.62
C LEU A 677 -2.13 -8.65 1.17
N GLN A 678 -1.08 -7.91 0.81
CA GLN A 678 -0.77 -7.56 -0.59
C GLN A 678 -0.12 -8.72 -1.35
N GLY A 679 0.60 -9.59 -0.64
CA GLY A 679 1.31 -10.72 -1.21
C GLY A 679 0.40 -11.81 -1.75
N THR A 680 0.90 -12.55 -2.74
CA THR A 680 0.23 -13.73 -3.27
C THR A 680 0.12 -14.80 -2.16
N PRO A 681 -1.07 -15.41 -1.97
CA PRO A 681 -1.21 -16.49 -1.00
C PRO A 681 -0.34 -17.69 -1.35
N PRO A 682 0.13 -18.47 -0.36
CA PRO A 682 0.94 -19.64 -0.62
C PRO A 682 0.16 -20.68 -1.45
N PRO A 683 0.85 -21.47 -2.30
CA PRO A 683 0.20 -22.47 -3.13
C PRO A 683 -0.48 -23.56 -2.30
N LYS A 684 -1.71 -23.94 -2.69
CA LYS A 684 -2.52 -24.97 -1.98
C LYS A 684 -2.08 -26.41 -2.24
N THR A 685 -1.09 -26.65 -3.09
CA THR A 685 -0.63 -27.99 -3.51
C THR A 685 0.06 -28.76 -2.39
N ASP A 686 0.55 -28.08 -1.36
CA ASP A 686 1.09 -28.66 -0.14
C ASP A 686 0.33 -28.09 1.07
N PRO A 687 -0.64 -28.84 1.64
CA PRO A 687 -1.46 -28.35 2.75
C PRO A 687 -0.66 -28.04 4.02
N ALA A 688 0.39 -28.81 4.31
CA ALA A 688 1.20 -28.64 5.53
C ALA A 688 2.00 -27.33 5.44
N ARG A 689 2.69 -27.12 4.33
CA ARG A 689 3.37 -25.85 4.03
C ARG A 689 2.40 -24.68 3.96
N CYS A 690 1.28 -24.85 3.27
CA CYS A 690 0.26 -23.80 3.14
C CYS A 690 -0.22 -23.34 4.51
N ALA A 691 -0.47 -24.26 5.45
CA ALA A 691 -0.88 -23.90 6.81
C ALA A 691 0.20 -23.08 7.55
N GLU A 692 1.48 -23.43 7.42
CA GLU A 692 2.59 -22.66 8.02
C GLU A 692 2.74 -21.26 7.42
N GLN A 693 2.46 -21.12 6.13
CA GLN A 693 2.60 -19.89 5.36
C GLN A 693 1.31 -19.05 5.31
N SER A 694 0.22 -19.49 5.95
CA SER A 694 -1.08 -18.78 5.93
C SER A 694 -1.32 -17.89 7.15
N LEU A 695 -0.45 -17.91 8.15
CA LEU A 695 -0.63 -17.15 9.39
C LEU A 695 -0.31 -15.67 9.16
N ARG A 696 -1.22 -14.87 8.58
CA ARG A 696 -0.95 -13.48 8.15
C ARG A 696 -1.07 -12.42 9.25
N TYR A 697 -1.93 -12.63 10.24
CA TYR A 697 -2.24 -11.72 11.33
C TYR A 697 -1.63 -12.18 12.67
N GLY A 698 -1.44 -13.49 12.86
CA GLY A 698 -0.78 -14.06 14.04
C GLY A 698 -1.62 -14.00 15.33
N HIS A 699 -0.96 -14.14 16.49
CA HIS A 699 -1.64 -14.40 17.77
C HIS A 699 -2.73 -13.37 18.13
N PRO A 700 -3.97 -13.78 18.46
CA PRO A 700 -5.12 -12.88 18.63
C PRO A 700 -5.11 -12.03 19.92
N PHE A 701 -4.25 -12.38 20.88
CA PHE A 701 -4.05 -11.62 22.12
C PHE A 701 -2.58 -11.21 22.31
N HIS A 702 -1.94 -10.75 21.24
CA HIS A 702 -0.58 -10.20 21.30
C HIS A 702 -0.59 -8.82 20.62
N PRO A 703 0.07 -7.79 21.18
CA PRO A 703 0.02 -6.45 20.61
C PRO A 703 0.78 -6.31 19.28
N THR A 704 1.83 -7.12 19.10
CA THR A 704 2.77 -7.01 17.97
C THR A 704 3.07 -8.35 17.30
N PRO A 705 2.04 -9.13 16.91
CA PRO A 705 2.20 -10.52 16.49
C PRO A 705 3.06 -10.70 15.23
N LYS A 706 3.17 -9.66 14.40
CA LYS A 706 3.91 -9.63 13.14
C LYS A 706 5.03 -8.58 13.12
N SER A 707 5.38 -8.01 14.27
CA SER A 707 6.52 -7.10 14.34
C SER A 707 7.80 -7.89 14.09
N ILE A 708 8.55 -7.43 13.08
CA ILE A 708 9.83 -7.99 12.69
C ILE A 708 10.80 -6.83 12.48
N ASP A 709 11.93 -6.89 13.18
CA ASP A 709 12.97 -5.87 13.18
C ASP A 709 14.33 -6.53 12.88
N GLY A 710 14.92 -6.19 11.73
CA GLY A 710 16.21 -6.72 11.27
C GLY A 710 16.29 -7.10 9.79
N PHE A 711 15.17 -7.49 9.13
CA PHE A 711 15.21 -7.86 7.70
C PHE A 711 15.30 -6.67 6.74
N GLY A 712 14.78 -5.50 7.11
CA GLY A 712 14.63 -4.37 6.19
C GLY A 712 13.84 -4.77 4.93
N ASP A 713 14.38 -4.45 3.76
CA ASP A 713 13.76 -4.76 2.46
C ASP A 713 13.89 -6.25 2.06
N GLU A 714 14.63 -7.06 2.82
CA GLU A 714 14.75 -8.50 2.55
C GLU A 714 13.58 -9.33 3.09
N LEU A 715 12.62 -8.72 3.80
CA LEU A 715 11.47 -9.41 4.38
C LEU A 715 10.75 -10.35 3.38
N PRO A 716 10.48 -9.95 2.12
CA PRO A 716 9.82 -10.83 1.15
C PRO A 716 10.59 -12.12 0.80
N ARG A 717 11.91 -12.14 1.00
CA ARG A 717 12.74 -13.33 0.71
C ARG A 717 12.62 -14.42 1.77
N TYR A 718 12.22 -14.06 2.98
CA TYR A 718 12.30 -14.95 4.15
C TYR A 718 10.98 -15.04 4.94
N ALA A 719 9.99 -14.19 4.67
CA ALA A 719 8.70 -14.22 5.35
C ALA A 719 7.84 -15.40 4.86
N PRO A 720 7.42 -16.33 5.75
CA PRO A 720 6.57 -17.46 5.38
C PRO A 720 5.24 -16.99 4.76
N GLU A 721 4.67 -15.88 5.24
CA GLU A 721 3.39 -15.34 4.78
C GLU A 721 3.38 -14.90 3.30
N LEU A 722 4.57 -14.70 2.73
CA LEU A 722 4.79 -14.33 1.33
C LEU A 722 5.20 -15.53 0.48
N GLY A 723 5.04 -16.74 1.01
CA GLY A 723 5.38 -17.98 0.31
C GLY A 723 6.88 -18.21 0.16
N ALA A 724 7.71 -17.55 0.98
CA ALA A 724 9.16 -17.55 0.86
C ALA A 724 9.76 -18.95 0.73
N GLU A 725 10.83 -19.02 -0.06
CA GLU A 725 11.58 -20.21 -0.38
C GLU A 725 13.03 -19.79 -0.65
N PHE A 726 14.00 -20.52 -0.09
CA PHE A 726 15.41 -20.21 -0.27
C PHE A 726 16.29 -21.44 -0.08
N ARG A 727 17.57 -21.35 -0.48
CA ARG A 727 18.58 -22.37 -0.17
C ARG A 727 19.32 -21.99 1.09
N LEU A 728 19.71 -22.97 1.90
CA LEU A 728 20.51 -22.71 3.09
C LEU A 728 21.97 -22.41 2.72
N HIS A 729 22.57 -21.49 3.46
CA HIS A 729 24.01 -21.32 3.48
C HIS A 729 24.62 -22.40 4.37
N TRP A 730 25.83 -22.87 4.05
CA TRP A 730 26.52 -23.88 4.84
C TRP A 730 27.93 -23.42 5.21
N PHE A 731 28.31 -23.60 6.47
CA PHE A 731 29.70 -23.57 6.90
C PHE A 731 30.20 -25.00 7.11
N ALA A 732 31.46 -25.24 6.76
CA ALA A 732 32.21 -26.36 7.29
C ALA A 732 33.00 -25.87 8.52
N VAL A 733 32.79 -26.50 9.66
CA VAL A 733 33.46 -26.19 10.94
C VAL A 733 34.45 -27.29 11.23
N ARG A 734 35.71 -26.95 11.55
CA ARG A 734 36.74 -27.95 11.88
C ARG A 734 36.30 -28.76 13.09
N ALA A 735 36.52 -30.08 13.07
CA ALA A 735 35.93 -31.00 14.03
C ALA A 735 36.30 -30.72 15.50
N ASP A 736 37.44 -30.07 15.76
CA ASP A 736 37.90 -29.65 17.10
C ASP A 736 37.24 -28.36 17.62
N ALA A 737 36.50 -27.65 16.77
CA ALA A 737 35.79 -26.41 17.08
C ALA A 737 34.26 -26.58 17.07
N VAL A 738 33.77 -27.82 17.10
CA VAL A 738 32.33 -28.15 17.07
C VAL A 738 31.86 -28.53 18.47
N ALA A 739 30.77 -27.89 18.92
CA ALA A 739 29.99 -28.37 20.05
C ALA A 739 28.72 -29.05 19.52
N GLU A 740 28.55 -30.35 19.79
CA GLU A 740 27.34 -31.09 19.43
C GLU A 740 26.90 -32.09 20.49
N ARG A 741 25.60 -32.34 20.56
CA ARG A 741 25.00 -33.41 21.36
C ARG A 741 23.91 -34.09 20.55
N ARG A 742 23.99 -35.41 20.41
CA ARG A 742 22.97 -36.26 19.80
C ARG A 742 22.18 -36.98 20.88
N VAL A 743 20.86 -36.95 20.77
CA VAL A 743 19.95 -37.61 21.72
C VAL A 743 19.04 -38.65 21.06
N ALA A 744 18.90 -38.61 19.73
CA ALA A 744 18.18 -39.62 18.96
C ALA A 744 18.84 -39.85 17.59
N PRO A 745 18.62 -41.02 16.94
CA PRO A 745 19.11 -41.27 15.58
C PRO A 745 18.42 -40.35 14.56
N GLY A 746 19.13 -40.04 13.46
CA GLY A 746 18.61 -39.22 12.36
C GLY A 746 19.72 -38.52 11.57
N GLU A 747 19.49 -38.33 10.27
CA GLU A 747 20.39 -37.57 9.41
C GLU A 747 20.21 -36.07 9.64
N TRP A 748 21.30 -35.34 9.87
CA TRP A 748 21.27 -33.87 10.07
C TRP A 748 21.57 -33.07 8.81
N VAL A 749 22.21 -33.71 7.83
CA VAL A 749 22.72 -33.09 6.62
C VAL A 749 22.27 -33.93 5.43
N PRO A 750 21.63 -33.34 4.40
CA PRO A 750 21.19 -34.10 3.25
C PRO A 750 22.39 -34.70 2.50
N PRO A 751 22.29 -35.92 1.94
CA PRO A 751 23.41 -36.58 1.24
C PRO A 751 24.05 -35.72 0.13
N ARG A 752 23.22 -34.95 -0.58
CA ARG A 752 23.66 -34.01 -1.63
C ARG A 752 24.54 -32.86 -1.12
N VAL A 753 24.40 -32.50 0.15
CA VAL A 753 25.23 -31.47 0.80
C VAL A 753 26.44 -32.13 1.46
N ALA A 754 26.27 -33.30 2.08
CA ALA A 754 27.32 -34.02 2.78
C ALA A 754 28.58 -34.26 1.93
N ARG A 755 28.43 -34.50 0.62
CA ARG A 755 29.56 -34.66 -0.32
C ARG A 755 30.48 -33.43 -0.47
N HIS A 756 30.03 -32.26 0.01
CA HIS A 756 30.81 -31.02 -0.01
C HIS A 756 31.63 -30.82 1.27
N ALA A 757 31.51 -31.71 2.26
CA ALA A 757 32.27 -31.62 3.51
C ALA A 757 33.77 -31.91 3.25
N PRO A 758 34.68 -30.98 3.57
CA PRO A 758 36.11 -31.27 3.58
C PRO A 758 36.46 -32.31 4.65
N PRO A 759 37.50 -33.14 4.45
CA PRO A 759 37.96 -34.07 5.47
C PRO A 759 38.30 -33.35 6.79
N GLY A 760 37.77 -33.85 7.91
CA GLY A 760 38.00 -33.24 9.24
C GLY A 760 37.07 -32.09 9.60
N TYR A 761 36.01 -31.83 8.81
CA TYR A 761 35.02 -30.79 9.08
C TYR A 761 33.61 -31.35 9.25
N ALA A 762 32.83 -30.75 10.14
CA ALA A 762 31.39 -30.95 10.27
C ALA A 762 30.63 -29.83 9.56
N LEU A 763 29.51 -30.18 8.91
CA LEU A 763 28.68 -29.19 8.22
C LEU A 763 27.64 -28.58 9.15
N LEU A 764 27.49 -27.26 9.05
CA LEU A 764 26.55 -26.46 9.83
C LEU A 764 25.63 -25.66 8.89
N PRO A 765 24.32 -25.93 8.87
CA PRO A 765 23.38 -25.15 8.08
C PRO A 765 23.13 -23.80 8.75
N VAL A 766 23.07 -22.73 7.96
CA VAL A 766 22.84 -21.37 8.43
C VAL A 766 21.85 -20.67 7.51
N HIS A 767 20.94 -19.90 8.11
CA HIS A 767 20.01 -19.07 7.34
C HIS A 767 20.80 -18.06 6.47
N PRO A 768 20.46 -17.83 5.19
CA PRO A 768 21.24 -16.93 4.32
C PRO A 768 21.45 -15.53 4.89
N TRP A 769 20.40 -14.91 5.45
CA TRP A 769 20.52 -13.65 6.19
C TRP A 769 21.52 -13.74 7.37
N GLN A 770 21.42 -14.80 8.18
CA GLN A 770 22.31 -15.02 9.34
C GLN A 770 23.76 -15.20 8.90
N SER A 771 24.01 -15.87 7.77
CA SER A 771 25.37 -16.05 7.25
C SER A 771 26.04 -14.69 6.96
N ARG A 772 25.31 -13.76 6.36
CA ARG A 772 25.81 -12.41 6.06
C ARG A 772 26.06 -11.61 7.34
N TYR A 773 25.16 -11.72 8.31
CA TYR A 773 25.36 -11.15 9.65
C TYR A 773 26.64 -11.69 10.31
N LEU A 774 26.79 -13.01 10.36
CA LEU A 774 27.95 -13.68 10.96
C LEU A 774 29.26 -13.30 10.27
N THR A 775 29.31 -13.24 8.94
CA THR A 775 30.54 -12.87 8.20
C THR A 775 31.02 -11.44 8.47
N ARG A 776 30.19 -10.57 9.05
CA ARG A 776 30.59 -9.21 9.47
C ARG A 776 31.16 -9.18 10.88
N GLN A 777 31.06 -10.28 11.64
CA GLN A 777 31.60 -10.35 12.99
C GLN A 777 33.12 -10.54 12.92
N PRO A 778 33.92 -9.75 13.67
CA PRO A 778 35.37 -9.83 13.65
C PRO A 778 35.90 -11.24 13.92
N ARG A 779 35.35 -11.91 14.94
CA ARG A 779 35.76 -13.25 15.33
C ARG A 779 35.50 -14.30 14.24
N VAL A 780 34.39 -14.19 13.51
CA VAL A 780 34.08 -15.09 12.38
C VAL A 780 35.04 -14.87 11.22
N THR A 781 35.42 -13.62 10.97
CA THR A 781 36.41 -13.28 9.93
C THR A 781 37.77 -13.91 10.22
N GLU A 782 38.21 -13.91 11.48
CA GLU A 782 39.44 -14.59 11.91
C GLU A 782 39.38 -16.10 11.67
N LEU A 783 38.27 -16.74 12.06
CA LEU A 783 38.08 -18.19 11.89
C LEU A 783 37.97 -18.60 10.41
N LEU A 784 37.50 -17.72 9.54
CA LEU A 784 37.53 -17.93 8.09
C LEU A 784 38.95 -17.84 7.53
N ALA A 785 39.76 -16.91 8.06
CA ALA A 785 41.14 -16.69 7.61
C ALA A 785 42.09 -17.83 8.04
N ASP A 786 41.90 -18.40 9.23
CA ASP A 786 42.72 -19.51 9.75
C ASP A 786 42.20 -20.91 9.33
N GLY A 787 41.09 -20.96 8.60
CA GLY A 787 40.48 -22.19 8.09
C GLY A 787 39.72 -23.00 9.14
N THR A 788 39.50 -22.50 10.36
CA THR A 788 38.61 -23.15 11.35
C THR A 788 37.16 -23.19 10.84
N LEU A 789 36.74 -22.15 10.12
CA LEU A 789 35.49 -22.10 9.37
C LEU A 789 35.77 -22.02 7.87
N ILE A 790 34.96 -22.70 7.07
CA ILE A 790 34.95 -22.58 5.61
C ILE A 790 33.53 -22.26 5.17
N ALA A 791 33.33 -21.11 4.51
CA ALA A 791 32.05 -20.76 3.91
C ALA A 791 31.85 -21.56 2.61
N LEU A 792 30.88 -22.47 2.58
CA LEU A 792 30.59 -23.30 1.40
C LEU A 792 29.54 -22.66 0.47
N GLY A 793 28.90 -21.56 0.90
CA GLY A 793 27.86 -20.90 0.13
C GLY A 793 26.49 -21.58 0.27
N GLU A 794 25.59 -21.24 -0.64
CA GLU A 794 24.24 -21.79 -0.69
C GLU A 794 24.23 -23.16 -1.38
N LEU A 795 23.89 -24.21 -0.64
CA LEU A 795 23.92 -25.60 -1.11
C LEU A 795 22.63 -26.35 -0.77
N GLY A 796 22.38 -27.42 -1.53
CA GLY A 796 21.21 -28.28 -1.33
C GLY A 796 20.00 -27.84 -2.17
N GLY A 797 18.82 -28.29 -1.76
CA GLY A 797 17.56 -27.90 -2.37
C GLY A 797 16.93 -26.73 -1.64
N THR A 798 15.79 -26.31 -2.16
CA THR A 798 15.03 -25.21 -1.59
C THR A 798 14.31 -25.66 -0.32
N VAL A 799 14.43 -24.87 0.73
CA VAL A 799 13.65 -25.00 1.97
C VAL A 799 12.60 -23.91 2.03
N TYR A 800 11.53 -24.16 2.76
CA TYR A 800 10.55 -23.13 3.12
C TYR A 800 10.61 -22.85 4.63
N PRO A 801 10.49 -21.57 5.06
CA PRO A 801 10.34 -21.22 6.45
C PRO A 801 8.92 -21.57 6.93
N THR A 802 8.83 -22.04 8.17
CA THR A 802 7.56 -22.28 8.85
C THR A 802 7.04 -21.00 9.51
N SER A 803 5.88 -21.04 10.18
CA SER A 803 5.32 -19.90 10.91
C SER A 803 6.23 -19.33 12.01
N SER A 804 7.28 -20.04 12.43
CA SER A 804 8.29 -19.51 13.35
C SER A 804 9.36 -18.67 12.65
N VAL A 805 9.30 -18.53 11.32
CA VAL A 805 10.26 -17.89 10.39
C VAL A 805 11.61 -18.61 10.31
N ARG A 806 12.23 -18.91 11.46
CA ARG A 806 13.57 -19.48 11.58
C ARG A 806 13.65 -21.01 11.57
N THR A 807 12.52 -21.70 11.64
CA THR A 807 12.49 -23.15 11.41
C THR A 807 12.20 -23.37 9.94
N VAL A 808 13.02 -24.18 9.29
CA VAL A 808 12.90 -24.42 7.84
C VAL A 808 12.79 -25.90 7.56
N CYS A 809 11.99 -26.24 6.55
CA CYS A 809 11.73 -27.60 6.13
C CYS A 809 12.16 -27.79 4.67
N ASP A 810 12.84 -28.91 4.40
CA ASP A 810 13.04 -29.44 3.06
C ASP A 810 11.98 -30.54 2.85
N PRO A 811 11.02 -30.39 1.91
CA PRO A 811 9.98 -31.38 1.68
C PRO A 811 10.51 -32.80 1.38
N ALA A 812 11.76 -32.91 0.92
CA ALA A 812 12.39 -34.17 0.57
C ALA A 812 13.35 -34.71 1.63
N PHE A 813 13.45 -34.09 2.82
CA PHE A 813 14.39 -34.50 3.86
C PHE A 813 13.72 -34.70 5.21
N GLY A 814 14.03 -35.83 5.86
CA GLY A 814 13.38 -36.29 7.09
C GLY A 814 13.73 -35.48 8.35
N THR A 815 14.39 -34.33 8.22
CA THR A 815 14.77 -33.44 9.33
C THR A 815 14.52 -31.98 8.95
N SER A 816 13.93 -31.25 9.90
CA SER A 816 13.78 -29.79 9.84
C SER A 816 14.83 -29.13 10.72
N TRP A 817 15.22 -27.91 10.37
CA TRP A 817 16.26 -27.17 11.08
C TRP A 817 15.67 -25.94 11.76
N LYS A 818 15.82 -25.83 13.08
CA LYS A 818 15.52 -24.60 13.82
C LYS A 818 16.80 -23.78 13.90
N LEU A 819 16.91 -22.81 13.01
CA LEU A 819 18.12 -22.01 12.78
C LEU A 819 18.17 -20.81 13.73
N PRO A 820 19.36 -20.33 14.10
CA PRO A 820 19.50 -19.04 14.74
C PRO A 820 19.27 -17.93 13.71
N LEU A 821 18.67 -16.83 14.16
CA LEU A 821 18.40 -15.67 13.33
C LEU A 821 18.47 -14.41 14.21
N HIS A 822 19.49 -13.59 13.99
CA HIS A 822 19.74 -12.34 14.72
C HIS A 822 18.79 -11.21 14.28
N VAL A 823 17.51 -11.54 14.14
CA VAL A 823 16.39 -10.67 13.82
C VAL A 823 15.43 -10.73 15.00
N ARG A 824 14.94 -9.58 15.44
CA ARG A 824 13.92 -9.52 16.49
C ARG A 824 12.57 -9.85 15.89
N ILE A 825 11.98 -10.96 16.35
CA ILE A 825 10.65 -11.42 15.92
C ILE A 825 9.76 -11.45 17.16
N THR A 826 8.67 -10.69 17.09
CA THR A 826 7.80 -10.32 18.21
C THR A 826 8.58 -9.64 19.34
N ASN A 827 9.17 -10.45 20.23
CA ASN A 827 9.68 -9.99 21.51
C ASN A 827 11.19 -10.15 21.64
N PHE A 828 11.79 -11.06 20.86
CA PHE A 828 13.16 -11.54 21.06
C PHE A 828 13.94 -11.58 19.76
N VAL A 829 15.23 -11.29 19.87
CA VAL A 829 16.20 -11.72 18.86
C VAL A 829 16.21 -13.25 18.88
N ARG A 830 16.03 -13.88 17.72
CA ARG A 830 15.77 -15.32 17.63
C ARG A 830 17.04 -16.15 17.48
N THR A 831 17.96 -16.02 18.43
CA THR A 831 19.13 -16.90 18.59
C THR A 831 18.77 -18.19 19.33
N ASN A 832 19.73 -19.12 19.47
CA ASN A 832 19.55 -20.39 20.19
C ASN A 832 20.57 -20.51 21.35
N PRO A 833 20.29 -19.92 22.52
CA PRO A 833 21.18 -19.98 23.69
C PRO A 833 21.42 -21.41 24.18
N ALA A 834 22.56 -21.66 24.83
CA ALA A 834 22.94 -22.99 25.32
C ALA A 834 21.89 -23.61 26.26
N GLU A 835 21.26 -22.81 27.13
CA GLU A 835 20.18 -23.25 28.01
C GLU A 835 19.00 -23.86 27.23
N HIS A 836 18.62 -23.24 26.11
CA HIS A 836 17.52 -23.69 25.25
C HIS A 836 17.88 -25.00 24.51
N LEU A 837 19.13 -25.11 24.04
CA LEU A 837 19.66 -26.32 23.41
C LEU A 837 19.65 -27.51 24.37
N HIS A 838 20.17 -27.30 25.59
CA HIS A 838 20.22 -28.32 26.63
C HIS A 838 18.81 -28.75 27.06
N ARG A 839 17.89 -27.79 27.25
CA ARG A 839 16.49 -28.10 27.59
C ARG A 839 15.82 -28.94 26.52
N ALA A 840 15.95 -28.57 25.23
CA ALA A 840 15.36 -29.33 24.13
C ALA A 840 15.94 -30.75 24.02
N ALA A 841 17.26 -30.90 24.22
CA ALA A 841 17.93 -32.20 24.20
C ALA A 841 17.52 -33.09 25.38
N ASP A 842 17.49 -32.55 26.60
CA ASP A 842 17.07 -33.26 27.82
C ASP A 842 15.60 -33.68 27.71
N ALA A 843 14.73 -32.78 27.26
CA ALA A 843 13.31 -33.06 27.03
C ALA A 843 13.13 -34.18 26.01
N SER A 844 13.82 -34.10 24.86
CA SER A 844 13.71 -35.12 23.81
C SER A 844 14.20 -36.49 24.28
N ALA A 845 15.29 -36.54 25.06
CA ALA A 845 15.82 -37.78 25.62
C ALA A 845 14.85 -38.42 26.63
N LEU A 846 14.26 -37.62 27.52
CA LEU A 846 13.27 -38.08 28.49
C LEU A 846 12.00 -38.58 27.78
N ILE A 847 11.44 -37.77 26.88
CA ILE A 847 10.18 -38.08 26.21
C ILE A 847 10.30 -39.35 25.36
N ALA A 848 11.42 -39.55 24.66
CA ALA A 848 11.66 -40.78 23.90
C ALA A 848 11.58 -42.07 24.75
N GLN A 849 11.91 -41.98 26.05
CA GLN A 849 11.80 -43.11 26.98
C GLN A 849 10.36 -43.32 27.47
N LEU A 850 9.59 -42.23 27.59
CA LEU A 850 8.23 -42.24 28.12
C LEU A 850 7.17 -42.61 27.07
N THR A 851 7.40 -42.27 25.80
CA THR A 851 6.41 -42.40 24.70
C THR A 851 5.90 -43.82 24.53
N ALA A 852 6.74 -44.84 24.76
CA ALA A 852 6.34 -46.25 24.63
C ALA A 852 5.23 -46.67 25.60
N ASN A 853 5.05 -45.91 26.69
CA ASN A 853 4.05 -46.20 27.71
C ASN A 853 2.74 -45.42 27.50
N TRP A 854 2.69 -44.44 26.60
CA TRP A 854 1.47 -43.64 26.36
C TRP A 854 0.36 -44.47 25.72
N ARG A 855 -0.89 -44.19 26.14
CA ARG A 855 -2.08 -44.94 25.69
C ARG A 855 -2.74 -44.37 24.44
N HIS A 856 -2.17 -43.30 23.87
CA HIS A 856 -2.77 -42.49 22.81
C HIS A 856 -2.01 -42.70 21.50
N GLU A 857 -2.40 -43.71 20.70
CA GLU A 857 -1.68 -44.10 19.47
C GLU A 857 -1.69 -43.03 18.36
N ASP A 858 -2.67 -42.14 18.38
CA ASP A 858 -2.84 -41.06 17.41
C ASP A 858 -2.29 -39.71 17.90
N PHE A 859 -1.66 -39.67 19.08
CA PHE A 859 -0.95 -38.54 19.63
C PHE A 859 0.58 -38.76 19.55
N GLY A 860 1.29 -37.82 18.94
CA GLY A 860 2.74 -37.89 18.79
C GLY A 860 3.48 -36.63 19.21
N VAL A 861 4.80 -36.75 19.34
CA VAL A 861 5.70 -35.62 19.61
C VAL A 861 6.84 -35.63 18.60
N LEU A 862 7.15 -34.46 18.03
CA LEU A 862 8.29 -34.28 17.13
C LEU A 862 9.53 -33.93 17.95
N LEU A 863 10.43 -34.90 18.11
CA LEU A 863 11.63 -34.77 18.93
C LEU A 863 12.74 -34.00 18.22
N GLU A 864 13.50 -33.22 18.97
CA GLU A 864 14.81 -32.73 18.55
C GLU A 864 15.85 -33.85 18.74
N THR A 865 16.41 -34.32 17.63
CA THR A 865 17.43 -35.39 17.61
C THR A 865 18.79 -34.93 18.17
N GLY A 866 18.97 -33.62 18.34
CA GLY A 866 20.12 -32.99 18.99
C GLY A 866 20.40 -31.60 18.42
N TYR A 867 21.59 -31.07 18.73
CA TYR A 867 22.05 -29.77 18.27
C TYR A 867 23.52 -29.77 17.84
N ARG A 868 23.90 -28.75 17.07
CA ARG A 868 25.28 -28.46 16.67
C ARG A 868 25.52 -26.95 16.67
N SER A 869 26.68 -26.51 17.14
CA SER A 869 27.18 -25.14 17.03
C SER A 869 28.71 -25.12 16.87
N VAL A 870 29.27 -23.92 16.69
CA VAL A 870 30.68 -23.66 16.96
C VAL A 870 30.89 -23.63 18.48
N ASP A 871 31.96 -24.24 18.97
CA ASP A 871 32.23 -24.39 20.39
C ASP A 871 32.31 -23.01 21.09
N PRO A 872 31.53 -22.76 22.18
CA PRO A 872 31.64 -21.55 22.98
C PRO A 872 33.06 -21.24 23.46
N ALA A 873 33.93 -22.23 23.67
CA ALA A 873 35.34 -22.02 24.00
C ALA A 873 36.14 -21.36 22.85
N VAL A 874 35.64 -21.43 21.61
CA VAL A 874 36.27 -20.86 20.41
C VAL A 874 35.72 -19.47 20.09
N VAL A 875 34.41 -19.27 20.25
CA VAL A 875 33.69 -18.05 19.80
C VAL A 875 33.03 -17.22 20.91
N GLY A 876 32.95 -17.74 22.13
CA GLY A 876 32.13 -17.17 23.21
C GLY A 876 30.65 -17.56 23.12
N ASP A 877 29.93 -17.46 24.24
CA ASP A 877 28.54 -17.94 24.36
C ASP A 877 27.57 -17.24 23.42
N GLU A 878 27.67 -15.92 23.26
CA GLU A 878 26.77 -15.13 22.40
C GLU A 878 26.87 -15.56 20.94
N LEU A 879 28.10 -15.64 20.41
CA LEU A 879 28.33 -16.01 19.02
C LEU A 879 28.06 -17.51 18.80
N ALA A 880 28.30 -18.36 19.80
CA ALA A 880 27.88 -19.76 19.74
C ALA A 880 26.35 -19.89 19.64
N ALA A 881 25.56 -19.04 20.31
CA ALA A 881 24.11 -19.01 20.18
C ALA A 881 23.64 -18.55 18.79
N ASP A 882 24.44 -17.74 18.10
CA ASP A 882 24.22 -17.28 16.71
C ASP A 882 24.61 -18.33 15.64
N PHE A 883 25.35 -19.39 16.02
CA PHE A 883 25.67 -20.54 15.18
C PHE A 883 24.82 -21.78 15.48
N ALA A 884 24.20 -21.85 16.66
CA ALA A 884 23.59 -23.07 17.17
C ALA A 884 22.31 -23.46 16.43
N VAL A 885 22.26 -24.69 15.92
CA VAL A 885 21.10 -25.27 15.21
C VAL A 885 20.54 -26.46 15.99
N LEU A 886 19.20 -26.51 16.10
CA LEU A 886 18.46 -27.68 16.58
C LEU A 886 17.93 -28.49 15.39
N PHE A 887 18.11 -29.81 15.43
CA PHE A 887 17.69 -30.75 14.38
C PHE A 887 16.45 -31.52 14.82
N ARG A 888 15.30 -31.26 14.21
CA ARG A 888 14.01 -31.86 14.59
C ARG A 888 13.54 -32.88 13.55
N GLN A 889 13.00 -34.00 14.03
CA GLN A 889 12.36 -35.01 13.19
C GLN A 889 11.27 -34.41 12.28
N HIS A 890 11.28 -34.78 11.00
CA HIS A 890 10.26 -34.40 10.04
C HIS A 890 9.78 -35.66 9.27
N PRO A 891 8.91 -36.49 9.88
CA PRO A 891 8.55 -37.80 9.33
C PRO A 891 7.53 -37.74 8.17
N PHE A 892 7.27 -36.56 7.59
CA PHE A 892 6.15 -36.33 6.66
C PHE A 892 6.58 -36.27 5.18
N THR A 893 7.73 -36.82 4.85
CA THR A 893 8.37 -36.69 3.52
C THR A 893 7.79 -37.62 2.46
N ASP A 894 7.08 -38.68 2.86
CA ASP A 894 6.46 -39.66 1.98
C ASP A 894 5.04 -39.25 1.50
N GLY A 895 4.50 -38.16 2.06
CA GLY A 895 3.17 -37.65 1.76
C GLY A 895 2.02 -38.44 2.39
N CYS A 896 2.29 -39.46 3.20
CA CYS A 896 1.25 -40.24 3.88
C CYS A 896 0.43 -39.41 4.86
N PHE A 897 1.08 -38.42 5.50
CA PHE A 897 0.42 -37.45 6.37
C PHE A 897 0.75 -36.03 5.89
N ALA A 898 -0.26 -35.17 5.90
CA ALA A 898 -0.12 -33.73 5.66
C ALA A 898 -0.57 -32.96 6.91
N PRO A 899 0.21 -32.97 8.00
CA PRO A 899 -0.15 -32.30 9.23
C PRO A 899 -0.10 -30.78 9.05
N ARG A 900 -1.14 -30.09 9.49
CA ARG A 900 -1.28 -28.65 9.38
C ARG A 900 -1.13 -28.00 10.74
N VAL A 901 -0.34 -26.94 10.82
CA VAL A 901 -0.23 -26.17 12.07
C VAL A 901 -1.60 -25.58 12.43
N VAL A 902 -2.04 -25.83 13.67
CA VAL A 902 -3.38 -25.44 14.14
C VAL A 902 -3.55 -23.92 14.05
N ALA A 903 -2.50 -23.14 14.35
CA ALA A 903 -2.52 -21.69 14.19
C ALA A 903 -2.95 -21.26 12.78
N GLY A 904 -2.42 -21.90 11.73
CA GLY A 904 -2.79 -21.61 10.34
C GLY A 904 -4.19 -22.09 9.97
N LEU A 905 -4.71 -23.12 10.64
CA LEU A 905 -6.09 -23.59 10.45
C LEU A 905 -7.13 -22.64 11.08
N LEU A 906 -6.75 -21.97 12.17
CA LEU A 906 -7.60 -21.03 12.91
C LEU A 906 -7.56 -19.61 12.33
N GLU A 907 -6.58 -19.30 11.49
CA GLU A 907 -6.41 -17.97 10.90
C GLU A 907 -7.52 -17.66 9.89
N ASP A 908 -8.09 -16.46 9.97
CA ASP A 908 -9.04 -15.96 8.97
C ASP A 908 -8.37 -15.85 7.60
N ARG A 909 -9.01 -16.42 6.58
CA ARG A 909 -8.63 -16.26 5.17
C ARG A 909 -9.18 -14.95 4.60
N ASP A 910 -8.90 -14.66 3.33
CA ASP A 910 -9.33 -13.42 2.67
C ASP A 910 -10.88 -13.28 2.58
N ASP A 911 -11.61 -14.39 2.64
CA ASP A 911 -13.07 -14.46 2.72
C ASP A 911 -13.62 -14.44 4.16
N GLY A 912 -12.73 -14.36 5.16
CA GLY A 912 -13.07 -14.38 6.58
C GLY A 912 -13.42 -15.75 7.14
N VAL A 913 -13.22 -16.85 6.40
CA VAL A 913 -13.52 -18.22 6.85
C VAL A 913 -12.22 -19.00 7.10
N PRO A 914 -11.92 -19.39 8.35
CA PRO A 914 -10.73 -20.21 8.65
C PRO A 914 -10.79 -21.61 8.04
N ALA A 915 -9.64 -22.21 7.73
CA ALA A 915 -9.58 -23.53 7.11
C ALA A 915 -10.16 -24.64 8.02
N VAL A 916 -10.11 -24.49 9.35
CA VAL A 916 -10.76 -25.45 10.27
C VAL A 916 -12.27 -25.55 10.03
N ILE A 917 -12.92 -24.46 9.61
CA ILE A 917 -14.34 -24.42 9.35
C ILE A 917 -14.70 -25.26 8.12
N GLU A 918 -13.83 -25.24 7.10
CA GLU A 918 -13.97 -26.11 5.93
C GLU A 918 -13.80 -27.59 6.32
N GLU A 919 -12.89 -27.91 7.25
CA GLU A 919 -12.73 -29.28 7.74
C GLU A 919 -13.96 -29.78 8.46
N VAL A 920 -14.55 -28.99 9.37
CA VAL A 920 -15.78 -29.39 10.05
C VAL A 920 -16.92 -29.61 9.05
N ARG A 921 -17.08 -28.70 8.07
CA ARG A 921 -18.11 -28.86 7.03
C ARG A 921 -17.88 -30.09 6.16
N ARG A 922 -16.63 -30.38 5.81
CA ARG A 922 -16.24 -31.56 5.02
C ARG A 922 -16.48 -32.87 5.76
N SER A 923 -16.35 -32.87 7.08
CA SER A 923 -16.58 -34.04 7.93
C SER A 923 -18.04 -34.51 7.92
N GLY A 924 -18.97 -33.62 7.60
CA GLY A 924 -20.41 -33.89 7.59
C GLY A 924 -21.04 -34.06 8.99
N GLY A 925 -20.25 -33.88 10.06
CA GLY A 925 -20.70 -33.97 11.44
C GLY A 925 -21.09 -32.61 12.05
N SER A 926 -21.62 -32.64 13.27
CA SER A 926 -21.85 -31.43 14.05
C SER A 926 -20.55 -30.84 14.61
N TRP A 927 -20.58 -29.55 14.97
CA TRP A 927 -19.46 -28.85 15.60
C TRP A 927 -18.99 -29.54 16.89
N GLN A 928 -19.94 -30.05 17.68
CA GLN A 928 -19.72 -30.73 18.94
C GLN A 928 -19.06 -32.09 18.72
N GLU A 929 -19.54 -32.90 17.75
CA GLU A 929 -18.92 -34.19 17.43
C GLU A 929 -17.49 -34.03 16.93
N TRP A 930 -17.25 -33.04 16.07
CA TRP A 930 -15.91 -32.69 15.61
C TRP A 930 -15.00 -32.30 16.78
N LEU A 931 -15.50 -31.44 17.69
CA LEU A 931 -14.77 -31.02 18.88
C LEU A 931 -14.48 -32.20 19.83
N ARG A 932 -15.41 -33.14 20.02
CA ARG A 932 -15.15 -34.36 20.82
C ARG A 932 -13.98 -35.16 20.27
N CYS A 933 -13.93 -35.35 18.96
CA CYS A 933 -12.81 -36.05 18.30
C CYS A 933 -11.50 -35.27 18.50
N TYR A 934 -11.54 -33.95 18.34
CA TYR A 934 -10.39 -33.09 18.56
C TYR A 934 -9.85 -33.18 20.00
N LEU A 935 -10.73 -33.09 21.00
CA LEU A 935 -10.35 -33.11 22.42
C LEU A 935 -9.66 -34.42 22.81
N ARG A 936 -10.16 -35.56 22.31
CA ARG A 936 -9.57 -36.88 22.55
C ARG A 936 -8.17 -37.03 21.94
N LEU A 937 -7.91 -36.37 20.82
CA LEU A 937 -6.60 -36.41 20.16
C LEU A 937 -5.60 -35.38 20.71
N ALA A 938 -6.09 -34.21 21.12
CA ALA A 938 -5.23 -33.07 21.44
C ALA A 938 -5.15 -32.74 22.93
N VAL A 939 -6.28 -32.71 23.66
CA VAL A 939 -6.31 -32.18 25.03
C VAL A 939 -6.18 -33.29 26.07
N LEU A 940 -6.93 -34.39 25.93
CA LEU A 940 -6.85 -35.51 26.89
C LEU A 940 -5.44 -36.12 26.98
N PRO A 941 -4.71 -36.35 25.86
CA PRO A 941 -3.36 -36.88 25.95
C PRO A 941 -2.40 -35.95 26.69
N LEU A 942 -2.52 -34.62 26.50
CA LEU A 942 -1.69 -33.65 27.21
C LEU A 942 -1.91 -33.69 28.73
N LEU A 943 -3.16 -33.83 29.16
CA LEU A 943 -3.50 -33.93 30.58
C LEU A 943 -3.02 -35.26 31.18
N ASP A 944 -3.24 -36.38 30.48
CA ASP A 944 -2.82 -37.71 30.90
C ASP A 944 -1.29 -37.81 31.03
N VAL A 945 -0.55 -37.29 30.04
CA VAL A 945 0.92 -37.27 30.07
C VAL A 945 1.46 -36.44 31.23
N PHE A 946 0.84 -35.30 31.55
CA PHE A 946 1.25 -34.52 32.71
C PHE A 946 0.86 -35.18 34.04
N GLU A 947 -0.35 -35.74 34.16
CA GLU A 947 -0.80 -36.43 35.37
C GLU A 947 0.10 -37.62 35.68
N ARG A 948 0.49 -38.40 34.67
CA ARG A 948 1.31 -39.61 34.83
C ARG A 948 2.81 -39.33 34.90
N ASP A 949 3.32 -38.56 33.94
CA ASP A 949 4.76 -38.42 33.71
C ASP A 949 5.29 -37.02 34.10
N GLY A 950 4.41 -36.08 34.46
CA GLY A 950 4.79 -34.72 34.83
C GLY A 950 5.33 -33.85 33.70
N VAL A 951 5.18 -34.28 32.45
CA VAL A 951 5.65 -33.54 31.27
C VAL A 951 4.61 -32.52 30.83
N SER A 952 4.97 -31.24 30.87
CA SER A 952 4.16 -30.12 30.43
C SER A 952 4.71 -29.55 29.12
N PHE A 953 3.97 -29.77 28.05
CA PHE A 953 4.31 -29.28 26.72
C PHE A 953 3.86 -27.83 26.51
N GLU A 954 4.63 -27.06 25.74
CA GLU A 954 4.20 -25.77 25.20
C GLU A 954 3.25 -25.96 23.99
N ALA A 955 2.17 -26.71 24.20
CA ALA A 955 1.21 -27.14 23.17
C ALA A 955 0.21 -26.04 22.78
N HIS A 956 0.71 -24.81 22.55
CA HIS A 956 -0.06 -23.72 21.97
C HIS A 956 -0.32 -23.97 20.47
N VAL A 957 -1.21 -23.19 19.85
CA VAL A 957 -1.68 -23.45 18.48
C VAL A 957 -0.58 -23.47 17.41
N GLN A 958 0.56 -22.79 17.61
CA GLN A 958 1.69 -22.80 16.67
C GLN A 958 2.59 -24.05 16.79
N ASN A 959 2.55 -24.72 17.94
CA ASN A 959 3.33 -25.94 18.23
C ASN A 959 2.47 -27.20 18.14
N SER A 960 1.22 -27.03 17.70
CA SER A 960 0.22 -28.08 17.56
C SER A 960 -0.02 -28.34 16.07
N LEU A 961 0.06 -29.60 15.66
CA LEU A 961 -0.10 -30.04 14.28
C LEU A 961 -1.26 -31.02 14.19
N LEU A 962 -2.23 -30.75 13.32
CA LEU A 962 -3.41 -31.58 13.09
C LEU A 962 -3.38 -32.19 11.70
N HIS A 963 -3.52 -33.50 11.61
CA HIS A 963 -3.90 -34.18 10.38
C HIS A 963 -5.39 -34.52 10.42
N THR A 964 -6.08 -34.25 9.32
CA THR A 964 -7.48 -34.63 9.15
C THR A 964 -7.65 -35.61 8.00
N GLN A 965 -8.60 -36.53 8.17
CA GLN A 965 -9.03 -37.48 7.15
C GLN A 965 -10.50 -37.23 6.88
N ASP A 966 -10.85 -36.92 5.62
CA ASP A 966 -12.22 -36.60 5.21
C ASP A 966 -12.90 -35.52 6.08
N GLY A 967 -12.13 -34.55 6.57
CA GLY A 967 -12.62 -33.48 7.46
C GLY A 967 -12.53 -33.78 8.96
N TRP A 968 -12.40 -35.05 9.35
CA TRP A 968 -12.31 -35.46 10.76
C TRP A 968 -10.90 -35.37 11.32
N PRO A 969 -10.71 -34.90 12.57
CA PRO A 969 -9.44 -35.02 13.29
C PRO A 969 -9.02 -36.49 13.35
N ALA A 970 -7.81 -36.80 12.88
CA ALA A 970 -7.32 -38.17 12.79
C ALA A 970 -6.03 -38.41 13.56
N ARG A 971 -5.07 -37.47 13.48
CA ARG A 971 -3.81 -37.53 14.24
C ARG A 971 -3.35 -36.15 14.68
N PHE A 972 -2.65 -36.11 15.81
CA PHE A 972 -2.19 -34.87 16.41
C PHE A 972 -0.72 -34.99 16.85
N TRP A 973 0.07 -33.95 16.60
CA TRP A 973 1.45 -33.87 17.07
C TRP A 973 1.74 -32.56 17.79
N VAL A 974 2.59 -32.64 18.80
CA VAL A 974 3.23 -31.47 19.43
C VAL A 974 4.69 -31.38 18.99
N ARG A 975 5.19 -30.16 18.82
CA ARG A 975 6.61 -29.88 18.53
C ARG A 975 7.19 -28.86 19.51
N ASP A 976 8.50 -28.66 19.39
CA ASP A 976 9.29 -27.66 20.09
C ASP A 976 9.59 -28.00 21.56
N MET A 977 10.59 -28.86 21.77
CA MET A 977 10.92 -29.30 23.13
C MET A 977 11.67 -28.25 23.94
N GLU A 978 12.13 -27.15 23.33
CA GLU A 978 12.69 -25.98 24.02
C GLU A 978 11.71 -25.37 25.03
N GLY A 979 10.39 -25.47 24.77
CA GLY A 979 9.35 -24.93 25.65
C GLY A 979 8.93 -25.85 26.80
N THR A 980 9.40 -27.10 26.81
CA THR A 980 8.92 -28.15 27.71
C THR A 980 9.38 -27.88 29.14
N SER A 981 8.47 -28.13 30.08
CA SER A 981 8.74 -28.10 31.53
C SER A 981 8.34 -29.42 32.15
N VAL A 982 9.12 -29.93 33.12
CA VAL A 982 8.83 -31.20 33.78
C VAL A 982 8.74 -31.02 35.29
N SER A 983 7.69 -31.58 35.88
CA SER A 983 7.48 -31.57 37.32
C SER A 983 8.54 -32.37 38.06
N ALA A 984 9.31 -31.67 38.88
CA ALA A 984 10.29 -32.25 39.80
C ALA A 984 9.68 -33.27 40.77
N ALA A 985 8.39 -33.15 41.10
CA ALA A 985 7.70 -34.06 42.02
C ALA A 985 7.35 -35.40 41.36
N ARG A 986 7.12 -35.39 40.03
CA ARG A 986 6.71 -36.58 39.26
C ARG A 986 7.89 -37.26 38.55
N GLN A 987 8.97 -36.52 38.32
CA GLN A 987 10.24 -37.03 37.78
C GLN A 987 11.38 -36.70 38.76
N PRO A 988 11.45 -37.39 39.92
CA PRO A 988 12.45 -37.10 40.94
C PRO A 988 13.89 -37.35 40.47
N ASP A 989 14.08 -38.27 39.53
CA ASP A 989 15.39 -38.68 38.99
C ASP A 989 15.96 -37.70 37.97
N LEU A 990 15.24 -36.63 37.61
CA LEU A 990 15.79 -35.57 36.78
C LEU A 990 16.92 -34.82 37.50
N GLU A 991 18.06 -34.73 36.83
CA GLU A 991 19.25 -34.00 37.29
C GLU A 991 18.87 -32.61 37.84
N PRO A 992 19.27 -32.27 39.09
CA PRO A 992 18.88 -31.01 39.73
C PRO A 992 19.26 -29.74 38.94
N ALA A 993 20.33 -29.82 38.14
CA ALA A 993 20.82 -28.72 37.32
C ALA A 993 20.17 -28.65 35.92
N SER A 994 19.30 -29.60 35.55
CA SER A 994 18.68 -29.60 34.22
C SER A 994 17.72 -28.40 34.07
N PRO A 995 17.82 -27.63 32.97
CA PRO A 995 16.91 -26.52 32.68
C PRO A 995 15.48 -26.98 32.35
N LEU A 996 15.23 -28.30 32.34
CA LEU A 996 13.92 -28.93 32.16
C LEU A 996 13.12 -29.03 33.47
N ARG A 997 13.78 -28.89 34.63
CA ARG A 997 13.19 -29.14 35.95
C ARG A 997 12.42 -27.92 36.47
N TYR A 998 11.13 -28.09 36.76
CA TYR A 998 10.24 -27.06 37.31
C TYR A 998 9.50 -27.58 38.55
N SER A 999 8.93 -26.67 39.35
CA SER A 999 7.94 -27.06 40.37
C SER A 999 6.69 -27.65 39.72
N ASP A 1000 5.93 -28.50 40.44
CA ASP A 1000 4.68 -29.06 39.92
C ASP A 1000 3.68 -27.95 39.56
N ASP A 1001 3.57 -26.92 40.41
CA ASP A 1001 2.68 -25.77 40.21
C ASP A 1001 3.04 -24.95 38.97
N GLU A 1002 4.33 -24.68 38.72
CA GLU A 1002 4.77 -23.95 37.53
C GLU A 1002 4.58 -24.76 36.25
N ALA A 1003 4.94 -26.05 36.28
CA ALA A 1003 4.75 -26.93 35.13
C ALA A 1003 3.24 -27.08 34.79
N TRP A 1004 2.41 -27.19 35.82
CA TRP A 1004 0.95 -27.23 35.68
C TRP A 1004 0.37 -25.90 35.18
N LEU A 1005 0.82 -24.76 35.73
CA LEU A 1005 0.46 -23.42 35.27
C LEU A 1005 0.73 -23.26 33.76
N ARG A 1006 1.91 -23.67 33.30
CA ARG A 1006 2.31 -23.62 31.89
C ARG A 1006 1.39 -24.51 31.05
N LEU A 1007 1.09 -25.73 31.48
CA LEU A 1007 0.22 -26.63 30.71
C LEU A 1007 -1.19 -26.04 30.57
N ARG A 1008 -1.78 -25.57 31.68
CA ARG A 1008 -3.10 -24.93 31.68
C ARG A 1008 -3.17 -23.77 30.72
N TYR A 1009 -2.17 -22.89 30.73
CA TYR A 1009 -2.13 -21.78 29.79
C TYR A 1009 -2.02 -22.26 28.34
N HIS A 1010 -1.06 -23.12 27.99
CA HIS A 1010 -0.83 -23.49 26.60
C HIS A 1010 -1.97 -24.35 26.03
N ALA A 1011 -2.39 -25.40 26.73
CA ALA A 1011 -3.38 -26.35 26.24
C ALA A 1011 -4.82 -25.84 26.34
N ILE A 1012 -5.15 -25.09 27.40
CA ILE A 1012 -6.53 -24.62 27.62
C ILE A 1012 -6.67 -23.17 27.18
N GLY A 1013 -5.86 -22.27 27.75
CA GLY A 1013 -6.03 -20.84 27.54
C GLY A 1013 -5.65 -20.36 26.13
N ASN A 1014 -4.49 -20.77 25.62
CA ASN A 1014 -4.01 -20.38 24.30
C ASN A 1014 -4.67 -21.19 23.20
N HIS A 1015 -4.84 -22.50 23.44
CA HIS A 1015 -5.23 -23.44 22.42
C HIS A 1015 -6.73 -23.72 22.39
N LEU A 1016 -7.28 -24.40 23.40
CA LEU A 1016 -8.71 -24.77 23.38
C LEU A 1016 -9.62 -23.53 23.31
N GLY A 1017 -9.32 -22.48 24.08
CA GLY A 1017 -10.08 -21.23 24.06
C GLY A 1017 -10.07 -20.54 22.68
N HIS A 1018 -8.94 -20.58 21.97
CA HIS A 1018 -8.86 -20.03 20.62
C HIS A 1018 -9.66 -20.87 19.62
N LEU A 1019 -9.53 -22.20 19.67
CA LEU A 1019 -10.30 -23.11 18.82
C LEU A 1019 -11.81 -22.92 19.01
N ILE A 1020 -12.30 -22.95 20.26
CA ILE A 1020 -13.72 -22.78 20.56
C ILE A 1020 -14.21 -21.39 20.14
N GLY A 1021 -13.44 -20.33 20.37
CA GLY A 1021 -13.80 -18.99 19.91
C GLY A 1021 -13.95 -18.91 18.38
N VAL A 1022 -13.09 -19.61 17.63
CA VAL A 1022 -13.19 -19.67 16.17
C VAL A 1022 -14.39 -20.51 15.73
N LEU A 1023 -14.57 -21.72 16.26
CA LEU A 1023 -15.70 -22.58 15.92
C LEU A 1023 -17.04 -21.92 16.27
N GLY A 1024 -17.15 -21.35 17.47
CA GLY A 1024 -18.37 -20.71 17.96
C GLY A 1024 -18.77 -19.46 17.17
N ARG A 1025 -17.81 -18.77 16.53
CA ARG A 1025 -18.08 -17.61 15.66
C ARG A 1025 -18.74 -18.01 14.33
N HIS A 1026 -18.52 -19.24 13.87
CA HIS A 1026 -19.06 -19.75 12.60
C HIS A 1026 -20.13 -20.84 12.78
N GLY A 1027 -20.31 -21.34 13.99
CA GLY A 1027 -21.34 -22.31 14.38
C GLY A 1027 -22.40 -21.71 15.30
N ASP A 1028 -22.94 -22.53 16.20
CA ASP A 1028 -24.08 -22.19 17.06
C ASP A 1028 -23.69 -21.45 18.37
N GLY A 1029 -22.58 -20.71 18.35
CA GLY A 1029 -22.02 -20.03 19.53
C GLY A 1029 -21.04 -20.87 20.36
N GLU A 1030 -20.37 -20.24 21.34
CA GLU A 1030 -19.35 -20.92 22.17
C GLU A 1030 -19.95 -21.82 23.26
N ARG A 1031 -21.10 -21.45 23.83
CA ARG A 1031 -21.66 -22.13 25.01
C ARG A 1031 -21.86 -23.65 24.79
N PRO A 1032 -22.45 -24.13 23.67
CA PRO A 1032 -22.59 -25.57 23.42
C PRO A 1032 -21.24 -26.29 23.29
N LEU A 1033 -20.23 -25.61 22.76
CA LEU A 1033 -18.87 -26.15 22.59
C LEU A 1033 -18.14 -26.24 23.93
N TRP A 1034 -18.26 -25.21 24.79
CA TRP A 1034 -17.73 -25.25 26.16
C TRP A 1034 -18.41 -26.32 27.00
N THR A 1035 -19.73 -26.53 26.86
CA THR A 1035 -20.45 -27.64 27.50
C THR A 1035 -19.90 -28.99 27.02
N THR A 1036 -19.73 -29.15 25.71
CA THR A 1036 -19.15 -30.39 25.12
C THR A 1036 -17.75 -30.65 25.65
N ALA A 1037 -16.90 -29.61 25.74
CA ALA A 1037 -15.56 -29.74 26.28
C ALA A 1037 -15.56 -30.12 27.76
N ARG A 1038 -16.47 -29.53 28.54
CA ARG A 1038 -16.67 -29.89 29.96
C ARG A 1038 -17.07 -31.35 30.11
N GLU A 1039 -18.04 -31.83 29.33
CA GLU A 1039 -18.51 -33.23 29.36
C GLU A 1039 -17.35 -34.21 29.11
N VAL A 1040 -16.62 -34.03 28.00
CA VAL A 1040 -15.49 -34.89 27.65
C VAL A 1040 -14.41 -34.89 28.73
N LEU A 1041 -14.10 -33.72 29.30
CA LEU A 1041 -13.10 -33.59 30.37
C LEU A 1041 -13.54 -34.30 31.66
N LEU A 1042 -14.82 -34.24 32.04
CA LEU A 1042 -15.35 -34.91 33.23
C LEU A 1042 -15.42 -36.44 33.05
N ASP A 1043 -15.81 -36.89 31.86
CA ASP A 1043 -16.04 -38.30 31.56
C ASP A 1043 -14.72 -39.06 31.32
N GLU A 1044 -13.74 -38.42 30.67
CA GLU A 1044 -12.54 -39.09 30.14
C GLU A 1044 -11.20 -38.51 30.65
N GLY A 1045 -11.18 -37.33 31.29
CA GLY A 1045 -9.94 -36.54 31.51
C GLY A 1045 -9.20 -36.72 32.84
N GLY A 1046 -9.58 -37.66 33.70
CA GLY A 1046 -8.84 -37.94 34.94
C GLY A 1046 -9.02 -36.89 36.05
N THR A 1047 -8.05 -36.76 36.94
CA THR A 1047 -8.17 -35.89 38.14
C THR A 1047 -7.96 -34.43 37.77
N LEU A 1048 -6.91 -34.14 36.99
CA LEU A 1048 -6.56 -32.77 36.64
C LEU A 1048 -7.60 -32.10 35.73
N ALA A 1049 -8.31 -32.87 34.91
CA ALA A 1049 -9.45 -32.36 34.15
C ALA A 1049 -10.61 -31.93 35.06
N ARG A 1050 -10.90 -32.66 36.14
CA ARG A 1050 -11.92 -32.26 37.12
C ARG A 1050 -11.51 -30.99 37.85
N ASP A 1051 -10.24 -30.85 38.21
CA ASP A 1051 -9.70 -29.63 38.82
C ASP A 1051 -9.82 -28.43 37.88
N LEU A 1052 -9.49 -28.61 36.59
CA LEU A 1052 -9.69 -27.60 35.55
C LEU A 1052 -11.15 -27.16 35.45
N VAL A 1053 -12.07 -28.12 35.47
CA VAL A 1053 -13.51 -27.88 35.32
C VAL A 1053 -14.14 -27.27 36.59
N ALA A 1054 -13.56 -27.53 37.76
CA ALA A 1054 -13.98 -26.99 39.05
C ALA A 1054 -13.39 -25.60 39.36
N SER A 1055 -12.30 -25.20 38.68
CA SER A 1055 -11.66 -23.91 38.92
C SER A 1055 -12.46 -22.75 38.32
N PRO A 1056 -12.75 -21.68 39.07
CA PRO A 1056 -13.53 -20.54 38.56
C PRO A 1056 -12.75 -19.68 37.56
N VAL A 1057 -11.42 -19.79 37.54
CA VAL A 1057 -10.53 -18.97 36.72
C VAL A 1057 -9.47 -19.80 35.99
N LEU A 1058 -8.95 -19.27 34.89
CA LEU A 1058 -7.83 -19.82 34.14
C LEU A 1058 -6.69 -18.80 34.08
N PRO A 1059 -5.44 -19.25 34.27
CA PRO A 1059 -4.30 -18.37 34.10
C PRO A 1059 -4.01 -18.13 32.61
N VAL A 1060 -3.85 -16.86 32.24
CA VAL A 1060 -3.42 -16.47 30.89
C VAL A 1060 -2.25 -15.51 30.95
N LYS A 1061 -1.36 -15.64 29.96
CA LYS A 1061 -0.22 -14.71 29.79
C LYS A 1061 -0.71 -13.31 29.43
N ALA A 1062 -0.29 -12.32 30.21
CA ALA A 1062 -0.56 -10.90 29.96
C ALA A 1062 0.48 -10.33 28.98
N ASN A 1063 0.26 -10.55 27.68
CA ASN A 1063 1.21 -10.19 26.64
C ASN A 1063 1.36 -8.67 26.49
N LEU A 1064 0.29 -7.89 26.59
CA LEU A 1064 0.36 -6.43 26.42
C LEU A 1064 1.09 -5.78 27.60
N ILE A 1065 0.71 -6.08 28.84
CA ILE A 1065 1.34 -5.55 30.06
C ILE A 1065 2.81 -5.99 30.15
N SER A 1066 3.09 -7.29 29.95
CA SER A 1066 4.47 -7.79 30.02
C SER A 1066 5.36 -7.21 28.93
N ARG A 1067 4.81 -6.92 27.74
CA ARG A 1067 5.56 -6.27 26.65
C ARG A 1067 5.87 -4.83 26.95
N PHE A 1068 4.88 -4.08 27.45
CA PHE A 1068 5.07 -2.70 27.85
C PHE A 1068 6.20 -2.58 28.88
N ALA A 1069 6.23 -3.47 29.88
CA ALA A 1069 7.25 -3.50 30.94
C ALA A 1069 8.58 -4.16 30.53
N GLY A 1070 8.76 -4.62 29.28
CA GLY A 1070 9.99 -5.31 28.86
C GLY A 1070 10.20 -6.70 29.48
N ARG A 1071 9.18 -7.30 30.12
CA ARG A 1071 9.23 -8.59 30.84
C ARG A 1071 8.77 -9.79 30.01
N GLY A 1072 9.12 -9.82 28.71
CA GLY A 1072 8.63 -10.86 27.80
C GLY A 1072 9.01 -12.31 28.20
N GLU A 1073 10.19 -12.49 28.79
CA GLU A 1073 10.77 -13.82 29.17
C GLU A 1073 10.19 -14.34 30.48
N ARG A 1074 9.80 -13.43 31.38
CA ARG A 1074 9.18 -13.72 32.67
C ARG A 1074 7.84 -13.00 32.75
N PRO A 1075 6.86 -13.45 31.96
CA PRO A 1075 5.63 -12.69 31.80
C PRO A 1075 4.76 -12.77 33.07
N LEU A 1076 3.92 -11.75 33.23
CA LEU A 1076 2.81 -11.79 34.16
C LEU A 1076 1.75 -12.78 33.66
N TYR A 1077 1.21 -13.57 34.58
CA TYR A 1077 -0.01 -14.35 34.36
C TYR A 1077 -1.16 -13.68 35.13
N VAL A 1078 -2.30 -13.54 34.47
CA VAL A 1078 -3.54 -12.99 35.05
C VAL A 1078 -4.64 -14.04 34.99
N ASP A 1079 -5.54 -14.00 35.96
CA ASP A 1079 -6.68 -14.90 36.03
C ASP A 1079 -7.85 -14.35 35.21
N VAL A 1080 -8.36 -15.17 34.29
CA VAL A 1080 -9.58 -14.87 33.51
C VAL A 1080 -10.71 -15.84 33.87
N PRO A 1081 -11.98 -15.45 33.73
CA PRO A 1081 -13.10 -16.35 33.99
C PRO A 1081 -12.99 -17.65 33.19
N ASN A 1082 -13.18 -18.79 33.85
CA ASN A 1082 -13.12 -20.10 33.20
C ASN A 1082 -14.46 -20.48 32.58
N SER A 1083 -14.56 -20.50 31.25
CA SER A 1083 -15.78 -20.91 30.54
C SER A 1083 -16.19 -22.36 30.84
N LEU A 1084 -15.24 -23.27 31.07
CA LEU A 1084 -15.55 -24.65 31.48
C LEU A 1084 -16.33 -24.70 32.79
N TYR A 1085 -16.05 -23.79 33.72
CA TYR A 1085 -16.76 -23.65 34.99
C TYR A 1085 -18.12 -22.98 34.83
N ARG A 1086 -18.19 -21.91 34.02
CA ARG A 1086 -19.36 -21.04 33.92
C ARG A 1086 -20.54 -21.58 33.14
N VAL A 1087 -20.37 -22.58 32.26
CA VAL A 1087 -21.49 -23.11 31.45
C VAL A 1087 -22.67 -23.63 32.26
N VAL A 1088 -22.46 -23.99 33.53
CA VAL A 1088 -23.45 -24.52 34.49
C VAL A 1088 -24.11 -23.42 35.35
N LEU A 1089 -23.62 -22.18 35.25
CA LEU A 1089 -24.15 -20.97 35.90
C LEU A 1089 -24.99 -20.15 34.91
#